data_AF-A0A955K7Y1-F1
#
_entry.id   AF-A0A955K7Y1-F1
#
_cell.length_a   1.000
_cell.length_b   1.000
_cell.length_c   1.000
_cell.angle_alpha   90.00
_cell.angle_beta   90.00
_cell.angle_gamma   90.00
#
_symmetry.space_group_name_H-M   'P 1'
#
loop_
_entity.id
_entity.type
_entity.pdbx_description
1 polymer ?
#
loop_
_entity_poly.entity_id
_entity_poly.type
_entity_poly.pdbx_seq_one_letter_code
_entity_poly.pdbx_strand_id
1 'polypeptide(L)'
;MNPEAYKKDNTKKEFNNVNPEVKEHIENFEDIKTEFRTFTQDYFDTLLSGSLDGDNKYFSNPIERKMKTLLGSGPEDHLVTKEVSDLTHEFVLLLRDKLEEIFYSQEIEISKKDDFIQFVKENFFGRSPNILAPLLSYDVNNYFLALGEMNNSGCMDNLVYHTTGEVVYNISFEYENSLSDSIKHYVQSLSDEKKIIFLKTIARITLDAQSVGYESAHHAYLKGIEIIHCIKEEFNLPLLNLLADYNLHLIEDLEKQEETGEVSEFLHSHYDNITTNNNEHLENATRYYVENLNSPFYRSAGIQQVSKDYFSLSNGLQSSFGLFVSQDYRTQNNNVFFEGVNAEVYDHTYQDLLSFLQESKGLGKNVDELNETDFSFFLRDRLDYCDWNIKNQSPEIAQQFQKKKKELLSLDYFVMKKYLHEKLKNRITVHPAPYNEVIKNKDAGLISSMHTPEVRWIIKHEFGVDVREMYLDEQVQFLDYLAGTKQNEWNTLETILKNEDLNSNNILRAFLSLDIGGSEMSQKILDLAEKLPSESANAIFTKYSELVDATKGIEAFITSEFSHEIADDPEIIDRVCDNILQKGVSVLNIFYNRIDALKETDTLDTVHLIENELSKISADAIATLSTFKFARKLGFDLTLEDIKGSEFQHKNIADISIPEQMEMLEIYTENNKQYDPQTRHILINQFTTAFQSKTNSEFYTYRINNELNAFIRFESNPDGSKFASALNVAKESQGYALGEAMIAQALTKEAHEHVLHAEANMSGSACSRYLDMGFVAVSAAKYEGVHALNLVWDNQANTSYLSRSFTREGIRSGEYSTAKGIDILVLDNPRDFDRSQLEHGVMTHSFTDNTTGKHYVVLEHKRELNPDEKQAE
;
A
#
# COMPACT_ATOMS: atom_id res chain seq x y z
N MET A 1 -3.56 36.77 23.62
CA MET A 1 -2.99 37.64 24.67
C MET A 1 -3.94 38.82 24.91
N ASN A 2 -4.20 39.20 26.17
CA ASN A 2 -5.13 40.26 26.58
C ASN A 2 -4.48 41.66 26.47
N PRO A 3 -5.02 42.62 25.68
CA PRO A 3 -4.39 43.93 25.44
C PRO A 3 -4.27 44.85 26.68
N GLU A 4 -4.99 44.58 27.77
CA GLU A 4 -4.98 45.45 28.95
C GLU A 4 -3.81 45.20 29.91
N ALA A 5 -3.12 44.07 29.79
CA ALA A 5 -2.00 43.74 30.67
C ALA A 5 -0.67 44.43 30.29
N TYR A 6 -0.55 44.97 29.07
CA TYR A 6 0.70 45.56 28.55
C TYR A 6 0.89 47.05 28.88
N LYS A 7 -0.11 47.71 29.48
CA LYS A 7 -0.07 49.16 29.77
C LYS A 7 0.53 49.55 31.13
N LYS A 8 1.10 48.61 31.89
CA LYS A 8 1.28 48.83 33.34
C LYS A 8 2.63 48.56 33.99
N ASP A 9 3.76 48.50 33.26
CA ASP A 9 5.04 49.05 33.75
C ASP A 9 6.20 48.86 32.74
N ASN A 10 7.10 49.86 32.72
CA ASN A 10 8.44 49.94 32.08
C ASN A 10 8.69 50.42 30.64
N THR A 11 7.70 50.75 29.80
CA THR A 11 7.98 51.31 28.44
C THR A 11 7.88 52.84 28.29
N LYS A 12 7.55 53.58 29.36
CA LYS A 12 7.43 55.06 29.27
C LYS A 12 8.75 55.81 29.08
N LYS A 13 9.90 55.19 29.38
CA LYS A 13 11.22 55.81 29.22
C LYS A 13 11.81 55.64 27.83
N GLU A 14 11.52 54.54 27.14
CA GLU A 14 12.01 54.29 25.79
C GLU A 14 11.11 54.90 24.72
N PHE A 15 9.79 54.95 24.95
CA PHE A 15 8.82 55.59 24.04
C PHE A 15 8.99 57.12 23.93
N ASN A 16 9.70 57.76 24.86
CA ASN A 16 9.99 59.20 24.80
C ASN A 16 11.24 59.56 23.98
N ASN A 17 12.02 58.56 23.55
CA ASN A 17 13.21 58.76 22.71
C ASN A 17 13.00 58.37 21.24
N VAL A 18 11.80 57.89 20.88
CA VAL A 18 11.43 57.60 19.50
C VAL A 18 11.20 58.92 18.75
N ASN A 19 11.66 59.02 17.50
CA ASN A 19 11.41 60.16 16.62
C ASN A 19 9.90 60.52 16.67
N PRO A 20 9.52 61.79 16.94
CA PRO A 20 8.12 62.22 16.97
C PRO A 20 7.30 61.77 15.76
N GLU A 21 7.89 61.71 14.56
CA GLU A 21 7.22 61.23 13.33
C GLU A 21 6.87 59.74 13.40
N VAL A 22 7.76 58.90 13.96
CA VAL A 22 7.51 57.46 14.15
C VAL A 22 6.49 57.23 15.26
N LYS A 23 6.47 58.11 16.27
CA LYS A 23 5.51 58.06 17.37
C LYS A 23 4.10 58.40 16.89
N GLU A 24 3.96 59.40 16.03
CA GLU A 24 2.71 59.75 15.34
C GLU A 24 2.26 58.62 14.40
N HIS A 25 3.18 57.96 13.68
CA HIS A 25 2.86 56.81 12.82
C HIS A 25 2.34 55.60 13.60
N ILE A 26 2.96 55.28 14.74
CA ILE A 26 2.54 54.16 15.62
C ILE A 26 1.19 54.47 16.29
N GLU A 27 0.98 55.71 16.75
CA GLU A 27 -0.28 56.12 17.38
C GLU A 27 -1.46 56.09 16.40
N ASN A 28 -1.20 56.26 15.09
CA ASN A 28 -2.21 56.23 14.04
C ASN A 28 -2.34 54.86 13.33
N PHE A 29 -1.59 53.82 13.73
CA PHE A 29 -1.54 52.56 12.97
C PHE A 29 -2.84 51.75 13.03
N GLU A 30 -3.58 51.79 14.14
CA GLU A 30 -4.91 51.16 14.23
C GLU A 30 -5.96 51.89 13.37
N ASP A 31 -5.82 53.21 13.21
CA ASP A 31 -6.65 53.99 12.28
C ASP A 31 -6.31 53.62 10.83
N ILE A 32 -5.02 53.40 10.52
CA ILE A 32 -4.56 52.89 9.21
C ILE A 32 -5.10 51.49 8.93
N LYS A 33 -5.06 50.55 9.90
CA LYS A 33 -5.65 49.21 9.76
C LYS A 33 -7.15 49.28 9.50
N THR A 34 -7.84 50.16 10.23
CA THR A 34 -9.29 50.35 10.08
C THR A 34 -9.64 50.95 8.72
N GLU A 35 -8.88 51.96 8.26
CA GLU A 35 -9.07 52.55 6.94
C GLU A 35 -8.78 51.53 5.82
N PHE A 36 -7.73 50.72 5.98
CA PHE A 36 -7.38 49.68 5.01
C PHE A 36 -8.42 48.55 4.95
N ARG A 37 -8.94 48.11 6.10
CA ARG A 37 -10.03 47.13 6.19
C ARG A 37 -11.29 47.67 5.52
N THR A 38 -11.66 48.93 5.78
CA THR A 38 -12.81 49.59 5.16
C THR A 38 -12.65 49.69 3.64
N PHE A 39 -11.48 50.15 3.17
CA PHE A 39 -11.19 50.21 1.74
C PHE A 39 -11.25 48.84 1.06
N THR A 40 -10.70 47.81 1.70
CA THR A 40 -10.69 46.44 1.16
C THR A 40 -12.10 45.87 1.09
N GLN A 41 -12.91 46.11 2.13
CA GLN A 41 -14.32 45.73 2.17
C GLN A 41 -15.13 46.43 1.06
N ASP A 42 -15.01 47.75 0.94
CA ASP A 42 -15.69 48.55 -0.10
C ASP A 42 -15.27 48.11 -1.51
N TYR A 43 -13.99 47.74 -1.68
CA TYR A 43 -13.46 47.25 -2.96
C TYR A 43 -14.08 45.89 -3.34
N PHE A 44 -14.19 44.96 -2.40
CA PHE A 44 -14.85 43.68 -2.62
C PHE A 44 -16.35 43.84 -2.88
N ASP A 45 -17.03 44.70 -2.13
CA ASP A 45 -18.47 44.94 -2.31
C ASP A 45 -18.76 45.63 -3.67
N THR A 46 -17.87 46.50 -4.13
CA THR A 46 -17.93 47.11 -5.48
C THR A 46 -17.69 46.08 -6.58
N LEU A 47 -16.73 45.16 -6.40
CA LEU A 47 -16.48 44.05 -7.33
C LEU A 47 -17.69 43.12 -7.44
N LEU A 48 -18.29 42.75 -6.31
CA LEU A 48 -19.42 41.83 -6.24
C LEU A 48 -20.72 42.45 -6.77
N SER A 49 -20.90 43.77 -6.64
CA SER A 49 -22.05 44.48 -7.22
C SER A 49 -21.96 44.71 -8.74
N GLY A 50 -20.83 44.38 -9.36
CA GLY A 50 -20.65 44.44 -10.82
C GLY A 50 -20.61 45.86 -11.40
N SER A 51 -20.36 46.89 -10.59
CA SER A 51 -20.44 48.30 -11.01
C SER A 51 -19.15 48.86 -11.62
N LEU A 52 -18.22 48.01 -12.08
CA LEU A 52 -16.97 48.48 -12.69
C LEU A 52 -17.21 48.79 -14.18
N ASP A 53 -17.42 50.07 -14.49
CA ASP A 53 -17.44 50.57 -15.87
C ASP A 53 -16.09 50.29 -16.57
N GLY A 54 -16.17 49.79 -17.80
CA GLY A 54 -15.13 49.02 -18.51
C GLY A 54 -13.85 49.74 -18.96
N ASP A 55 -13.53 50.94 -18.45
CA ASP A 55 -12.37 51.73 -18.90
C ASP A 55 -11.14 51.70 -17.97
N ASN A 56 -11.17 50.97 -16.86
CA ASN A 56 -10.04 50.88 -15.90
C ASN A 56 -9.11 49.67 -16.11
N LYS A 57 -8.80 49.30 -17.36
CA LYS A 57 -7.94 48.15 -17.69
C LYS A 57 -6.43 48.36 -17.53
N TYR A 58 -5.98 49.55 -17.11
CA TYR A 58 -4.54 49.83 -16.95
C TYR A 58 -4.26 50.71 -15.73
N PHE A 59 -4.40 50.16 -14.53
CA PHE A 59 -3.63 50.63 -13.38
C PHE A 59 -3.21 49.45 -12.49
N SER A 60 -1.99 49.55 -11.98
CA SER A 60 -1.38 48.69 -10.97
C SER A 60 -2.28 48.53 -9.73
N ASN A 61 -2.22 47.34 -9.12
CA ASN A 61 -3.00 46.85 -7.97
C ASN A 61 -3.49 47.97 -7.00
N PRO A 62 -4.81 48.27 -6.97
CA PRO A 62 -5.40 49.30 -6.11
C PRO A 62 -5.11 49.10 -4.62
N ILE A 63 -5.03 47.84 -4.18
CA ILE A 63 -4.75 47.46 -2.79
C ILE A 63 -3.30 47.78 -2.42
N GLU A 64 -2.36 47.43 -3.30
CA GLU A 64 -0.94 47.77 -3.13
C GLU A 64 -0.71 49.28 -3.09
N ARG A 65 -1.43 50.04 -3.95
CA ARG A 65 -1.35 51.50 -3.98
C ARG A 65 -1.91 52.14 -2.71
N LYS A 66 -3.04 51.62 -2.21
CA LYS A 66 -3.64 52.09 -0.97
C LYS A 66 -2.75 51.74 0.23
N MET A 67 -2.18 50.54 0.31
CA MET A 67 -1.16 50.18 1.33
C MET A 67 0.01 51.16 1.30
N LYS A 68 0.61 51.40 0.13
CA LYS A 68 1.75 52.32 -0.02
C LYS A 68 1.41 53.76 0.36
N THR A 69 0.19 54.20 0.07
CA THR A 69 -0.29 55.55 0.42
C THR A 69 -0.54 55.69 1.92
N LEU A 70 -1.16 54.69 2.54
CA LEU A 70 -1.45 54.69 3.98
C LEU A 70 -0.19 54.60 4.84
N LEU A 71 0.83 53.87 4.36
CA LEU A 71 2.09 53.72 5.08
C LEU A 71 3.06 54.88 4.88
N GLY A 72 2.76 55.84 3.98
CA GLY A 72 3.59 57.02 3.72
C GLY A 72 4.95 56.72 3.10
N SER A 73 5.23 55.48 2.69
CA SER A 73 6.54 55.02 2.27
C SER A 73 6.86 55.39 0.83
N GLY A 74 7.93 56.16 0.62
CA GLY A 74 8.65 56.18 -0.66
C GLY A 74 9.31 54.81 -0.93
N PRO A 75 9.74 54.52 -2.17
CA PRO A 75 10.17 53.19 -2.58
C PRO A 75 11.45 52.63 -1.92
N GLU A 76 12.06 53.28 -0.92
CA GLU A 76 13.36 52.87 -0.36
C GLU A 76 13.49 52.88 1.19
N ASP A 77 12.40 52.73 1.96
CA ASP A 77 12.52 52.65 3.43
C ASP A 77 12.34 51.23 4.01
N HIS A 78 13.41 50.72 4.64
CA HIS A 78 13.53 49.38 5.24
C HIS A 78 12.77 49.21 6.59
N LEU A 79 12.12 50.25 7.11
CA LEU A 79 11.40 50.22 8.40
C LEU A 79 9.96 49.71 8.33
N VAL A 80 9.46 49.39 7.12
CA VAL A 80 8.02 49.20 6.83
C VAL A 80 7.60 47.71 6.78
N THR A 81 8.51 46.77 7.03
CA THR A 81 8.28 45.33 6.83
C THR A 81 7.25 44.73 7.78
N LYS A 82 7.24 45.10 9.06
CA LYS A 82 6.26 44.58 10.03
C LYS A 82 4.85 45.10 9.76
N GLU A 83 4.72 46.37 9.45
CA GLU A 83 3.43 47.04 9.21
C GLU A 83 2.79 46.57 7.90
N VAL A 84 3.61 46.35 6.85
CA VAL A 84 3.18 45.69 5.61
C VAL A 84 2.76 44.25 5.87
N SER A 85 3.51 43.51 6.70
CA SER A 85 3.15 42.14 7.07
C SER A 85 1.81 42.08 7.80
N ASP A 86 1.56 42.97 8.76
CA ASP A 86 0.30 43.06 9.50
C ASP A 86 -0.89 43.40 8.59
N LEU A 87 -0.73 44.36 7.69
CA LEU A 87 -1.78 44.72 6.72
C LEU A 87 -2.01 43.61 5.68
N THR A 88 -0.96 42.88 5.29
CA THR A 88 -1.06 41.72 4.41
C THR A 88 -1.80 40.57 5.11
N HIS A 89 -1.54 40.33 6.39
CA HIS A 89 -2.25 39.33 7.18
C HIS A 89 -3.74 39.67 7.31
N GLU A 90 -4.08 40.92 7.61
CA GLU A 90 -5.47 41.38 7.63
C GLU A 90 -6.16 41.23 6.27
N PHE A 91 -5.47 41.53 5.17
CA PHE A 91 -5.99 41.30 3.82
C PHE A 91 -6.30 39.83 3.55
N VAL A 92 -5.42 38.92 3.96
CA VAL A 92 -5.60 37.47 3.78
C VAL A 92 -6.79 36.95 4.60
N LEU A 93 -6.96 37.44 5.83
CA LEU A 93 -8.11 37.07 6.67
C LEU A 93 -9.43 37.55 6.06
N LEU A 94 -9.50 38.80 5.58
CA LEU A 94 -10.70 39.29 4.89
C LEU A 94 -10.99 38.53 3.60
N LEU A 95 -9.96 38.19 2.81
CA LEU A 95 -10.11 37.42 1.59
C LEU A 95 -10.66 36.02 1.88
N ARG A 96 -10.14 35.34 2.92
CA ARG A 96 -10.65 34.04 3.37
C ARG A 96 -12.13 34.14 3.76
N ASP A 97 -12.45 35.07 4.65
CA ASP A 97 -13.82 35.19 5.19
C ASP A 97 -14.83 35.52 4.06
N LYS A 98 -14.44 36.34 3.08
CA LYS A 98 -15.27 36.62 1.90
C LYS A 98 -15.38 35.47 0.92
N LEU A 99 -14.30 34.69 0.73
CA LEU A 99 -14.37 33.47 -0.06
C LEU A 99 -15.33 32.48 0.60
N GLU A 100 -15.25 32.27 1.91
CA GLU A 100 -16.20 31.42 2.64
C GLU A 100 -17.65 31.93 2.47
N GLU A 101 -17.91 33.23 2.65
CA GLU A 101 -19.24 33.82 2.42
C GLU A 101 -19.77 33.56 0.99
N ILE A 102 -18.92 33.70 -0.03
CA ILE A 102 -19.26 33.45 -1.44
C ILE A 102 -19.49 31.96 -1.73
N PHE A 103 -18.69 31.08 -1.13
CA PHE A 103 -18.80 29.64 -1.34
C PHE A 103 -20.00 29.02 -0.63
N TYR A 104 -20.46 29.64 0.47
CA TYR A 104 -21.57 29.15 1.29
C TYR A 104 -22.91 29.91 1.10
N SER A 105 -22.93 31.10 0.50
CA SER A 105 -24.18 31.81 0.21
C SER A 105 -24.87 31.32 -1.07
N GLN A 106 -26.17 31.01 -0.98
CA GLN A 106 -26.99 30.49 -2.09
C GLN A 106 -27.37 31.54 -3.16
N GLU A 107 -26.88 32.78 -3.07
CA GLU A 107 -27.36 33.91 -3.88
C GLU A 107 -26.52 34.24 -5.12
N ILE A 108 -25.40 33.54 -5.35
CA ILE A 108 -24.55 33.80 -6.52
C ILE A 108 -24.85 32.78 -7.63
N GLU A 109 -25.35 33.26 -8.77
CA GLU A 109 -25.49 32.47 -9.99
C GLU A 109 -24.18 31.75 -10.32
N ILE A 110 -24.25 30.43 -10.56
CA ILE A 110 -23.08 29.54 -10.78
C ILE A 110 -22.13 30.10 -11.85
N SER A 111 -22.64 30.78 -12.88
CA SER A 111 -21.81 31.38 -13.94
C SER A 111 -20.89 32.50 -13.44
N LYS A 112 -21.26 33.22 -12.37
CA LYS A 112 -20.42 34.28 -11.79
C LYS A 112 -19.35 33.73 -10.85
N LYS A 113 -19.50 32.49 -10.38
CA LYS A 113 -18.52 31.83 -9.51
C LYS A 113 -17.25 31.49 -10.26
N ASP A 114 -17.37 30.97 -11.48
CA ASP A 114 -16.22 30.65 -12.33
C ASP A 114 -15.51 31.92 -12.84
N ASP A 115 -16.27 32.96 -13.22
CA ASP A 115 -15.72 34.27 -13.58
C ASP A 115 -14.99 34.93 -12.40
N PHE A 116 -15.51 34.78 -11.17
CA PHE A 116 -14.83 35.28 -9.98
C PHE A 116 -13.56 34.47 -9.66
N ILE A 117 -13.60 33.13 -9.72
CA ILE A 117 -12.42 32.29 -9.56
C ILE A 117 -11.36 32.65 -10.59
N GLN A 118 -11.75 32.86 -11.85
CA GLN A 118 -10.85 33.27 -12.92
C GLN A 118 -10.32 34.70 -12.72
N PHE A 119 -11.15 35.64 -12.26
CA PHE A 119 -10.72 36.99 -11.89
C PHE A 119 -9.70 36.97 -10.75
N VAL A 120 -9.95 36.17 -9.70
CA VAL A 120 -9.02 36.01 -8.58
C VAL A 120 -7.71 35.42 -9.12
N LYS A 121 -7.77 34.33 -9.93
CA LYS A 121 -6.65 33.70 -10.67
C LYS A 121 -5.79 34.72 -11.42
N GLU A 122 -6.41 35.56 -12.24
CA GLU A 122 -5.72 36.48 -13.15
C GLU A 122 -5.15 37.71 -12.45
N ASN A 123 -5.85 38.25 -11.46
CA ASN A 123 -5.49 39.55 -10.86
C ASN A 123 -4.67 39.42 -9.58
N PHE A 124 -4.76 38.30 -8.87
CA PHE A 124 -4.02 38.08 -7.62
C PHE A 124 -2.88 37.07 -7.74
N PHE A 125 -2.92 36.13 -8.68
CA PHE A 125 -1.93 35.03 -8.72
C PHE A 125 -0.98 35.06 -9.92
N GLY A 126 -1.17 35.97 -10.88
CA GLY A 126 -0.37 36.01 -12.11
C GLY A 126 1.06 36.53 -12.01
N ARG A 127 1.57 36.96 -10.84
CA ARG A 127 2.88 37.67 -10.76
C ARG A 127 3.86 37.34 -9.62
N SER A 128 3.61 36.38 -8.72
CA SER A 128 4.65 35.93 -7.78
C SER A 128 4.42 34.49 -7.29
N PRO A 129 5.22 33.49 -7.73
CA PRO A 129 5.04 32.08 -7.36
C PRO A 129 5.43 31.74 -5.92
N ASN A 130 6.14 32.64 -5.21
CA ASN A 130 6.81 32.32 -3.94
C ASN A 130 5.89 32.36 -2.69
N ILE A 131 4.59 32.56 -2.86
CA ILE A 131 3.63 32.65 -1.74
C ILE A 131 2.75 31.38 -1.62
N LEU A 132 2.81 30.45 -2.59
CA LEU A 132 1.72 29.47 -2.79
C LEU A 132 2.02 28.00 -2.56
N ALA A 133 3.25 27.59 -2.25
CA ALA A 133 3.48 26.23 -1.73
C ALA A 133 2.67 25.87 -0.45
N PRO A 134 2.32 26.80 0.46
CA PRO A 134 1.68 26.44 1.74
C PRO A 134 0.16 26.26 1.73
N LEU A 135 -0.57 26.60 0.66
CA LEU A 135 -2.05 26.66 0.73
C LEU A 135 -2.78 25.40 0.21
N LEU A 136 -2.06 24.40 -0.30
CA LEU A 136 -2.70 23.26 -1.00
C LEU A 136 -2.41 21.87 -0.42
N SER A 137 -1.85 21.76 0.79
CA SER A 137 -1.83 20.48 1.50
C SER A 137 -2.13 20.67 2.99
N TYR A 138 -3.16 19.98 3.47
CA TYR A 138 -3.73 20.18 4.81
C TYR A 138 -2.83 19.69 5.95
N ASP A 139 -1.73 18.98 5.65
CA ASP A 139 -0.81 18.41 6.66
C ASP A 139 0.51 19.17 6.81
N VAL A 140 0.82 20.10 5.88
CA VAL A 140 2.09 20.84 5.85
C VAL A 140 2.05 22.14 6.68
N ASN A 141 0.85 22.56 7.09
CA ASN A 141 0.65 23.83 7.80
C ASN A 141 1.30 23.88 9.18
N ASN A 142 1.33 22.78 9.94
CA ASN A 142 1.94 22.78 11.28
C ASN A 142 3.47 22.81 11.23
N TYR A 143 4.06 22.27 10.17
CA TYR A 143 5.50 22.21 9.96
C TYR A 143 6.10 23.59 9.65
N PHE A 144 5.45 24.36 8.78
CA PHE A 144 5.95 25.68 8.37
C PHE A 144 5.52 26.83 9.29
N LEU A 145 4.42 26.69 10.05
CA LEU A 145 4.09 27.65 11.12
C LEU A 145 5.17 27.70 12.21
N ALA A 146 5.74 26.54 12.58
CA ALA A 146 6.84 26.47 13.53
C ALA A 146 8.14 27.11 12.97
N LEU A 147 8.45 26.87 11.69
CA LEU A 147 9.63 27.44 11.02
C LEU A 147 9.51 28.96 10.78
N GLY A 148 8.30 29.45 10.48
CA GLY A 148 8.01 30.87 10.34
C GLY A 148 8.07 31.64 11.68
N GLU A 149 7.61 31.02 12.78
CA GLU A 149 7.70 31.60 14.12
C GLU A 149 9.15 31.62 14.65
N MET A 150 10.00 30.63 14.28
CA MET A 150 11.43 30.58 14.64
C MET A 150 12.31 31.59 13.87
N ASN A 151 11.94 31.94 12.64
CA ASN A 151 12.67 32.97 11.88
C ASN A 151 12.42 34.38 12.45
N ASN A 152 11.22 34.60 12.99
CA ASN A 152 10.82 35.87 13.64
C ASN A 152 11.51 36.13 14.99
N SER A 153 12.14 35.13 15.62
CA SER A 153 12.88 35.29 16.88
C SER A 153 14.39 35.56 16.69
N GLY A 154 14.85 35.79 15.46
CA GLY A 154 16.27 36.09 15.16
C GLY A 154 17.21 34.90 15.33
N CYS A 155 16.71 33.66 15.26
CA CYS A 155 17.50 32.44 15.50
C CYS A 155 18.14 31.84 14.25
N MET A 156 17.93 32.39 13.05
CA MET A 156 18.36 31.79 11.78
C MET A 156 18.87 32.85 10.79
N ASP A 157 20.14 33.21 10.89
CA ASP A 157 20.82 34.00 9.85
C ASP A 157 21.50 33.03 8.86
N ASN A 158 20.99 32.99 7.62
CA ASN A 158 21.48 32.28 6.43
C ASN A 158 20.84 30.91 6.12
N LEU A 159 19.85 30.94 5.22
CA LEU A 159 19.48 29.79 4.39
C LEU A 159 19.54 30.22 2.92
N VAL A 160 20.53 29.73 2.17
CA VAL A 160 20.65 29.92 0.71
C VAL A 160 20.34 28.60 0.02
N TYR A 161 19.25 28.56 -0.75
CA TYR A 161 18.92 27.40 -1.60
C TYR A 161 19.68 27.47 -2.92
N HIS A 162 20.40 26.39 -3.26
CA HIS A 162 20.81 26.10 -4.63
C HIS A 162 20.16 24.79 -5.10
N THR A 163 19.38 24.87 -6.17
CA THR A 163 18.69 23.75 -6.80
C THR A 163 19.57 23.09 -7.86
N THR A 164 20.19 21.95 -7.53
CA THR A 164 20.49 20.85 -8.48
C THR A 164 20.75 19.55 -7.71
N GLY A 165 19.78 18.64 -7.71
CA GLY A 165 20.01 17.19 -7.82
C GLY A 165 20.36 16.32 -6.60
N GLU A 166 20.82 16.84 -5.45
CA GLU A 166 21.13 16.00 -4.28
C GLU A 166 20.69 16.69 -2.97
N VAL A 167 19.90 16.01 -2.14
CA VAL A 167 19.49 16.50 -0.82
C VAL A 167 20.64 16.27 0.16
N VAL A 168 21.44 17.31 0.39
CA VAL A 168 22.40 17.37 1.51
C VAL A 168 21.82 18.31 2.55
N TYR A 169 21.37 17.77 3.68
CA TYR A 169 21.07 18.58 4.87
C TYR A 169 22.39 19.02 5.47
N ASN A 170 22.75 20.29 5.27
CA ASN A 170 23.83 20.92 6.00
C ASN A 170 23.23 22.00 6.91
N ILE A 171 22.99 21.63 8.16
CA ILE A 171 22.55 22.57 9.18
C ILE A 171 23.82 22.96 9.95
N SER A 172 24.41 24.10 9.63
CA SER A 172 25.52 24.67 10.40
C SER A 172 24.99 25.70 11.39
N PHE A 173 25.15 25.44 12.70
CA PHE A 173 24.90 26.41 13.75
C PHE A 173 26.24 26.93 14.28
N GLU A 174 26.60 28.17 13.94
CA GLU A 174 27.67 28.87 14.64
C GLU A 174 27.09 29.47 15.94
N TYR A 175 27.77 29.26 17.07
CA TYR A 175 27.45 29.70 18.46
C TYR A 175 26.78 28.67 19.40
N GLU A 176 27.61 27.86 20.06
CA GLU A 176 27.21 26.79 21.01
C GLU A 176 26.57 27.26 22.33
N ASN A 177 26.75 28.51 22.76
CA ASN A 177 26.32 28.96 24.11
C ASN A 177 25.02 29.79 24.15
N SER A 178 24.44 30.20 23.01
CA SER A 178 23.20 31.02 22.99
C SER A 178 21.94 30.26 22.55
N LEU A 179 22.10 29.02 22.07
CA LEU A 179 21.02 28.24 21.46
C LEU A 179 20.07 27.66 22.51
N SER A 180 20.60 27.15 23.63
CA SER A 180 19.80 26.60 24.73
C SER A 180 18.86 27.67 25.31
N ASP A 181 19.38 28.88 25.56
CA ASP A 181 18.59 29.97 26.13
C ASP A 181 17.52 30.50 25.16
N SER A 182 17.83 30.56 23.86
CA SER A 182 16.89 31.01 22.83
C SER A 182 15.73 30.03 22.64
N ILE A 183 16.03 28.73 22.60
CA ILE A 183 15.02 27.67 22.51
C ILE A 183 14.16 27.64 23.78
N LYS A 184 14.78 27.78 24.97
CA LYS A 184 14.05 27.88 26.24
C LYS A 184 13.07 29.05 26.23
N HIS A 185 13.52 30.24 25.82
CA HIS A 185 12.65 31.41 25.78
C HIS A 185 11.50 31.27 24.78
N TYR A 186 11.78 30.67 23.62
CA TYR A 186 10.76 30.35 22.62
C TYR A 186 9.72 29.37 23.16
N VAL A 187 10.14 28.22 23.72
CA VAL A 187 9.22 27.21 24.27
C VAL A 187 8.42 27.77 25.46
N GLN A 188 9.01 28.65 26.28
CA GLN A 188 8.29 29.37 27.35
C GLN A 188 7.18 30.27 26.82
N SER A 189 7.34 30.82 25.61
CA SER A 189 6.35 31.72 24.99
C SER A 189 5.16 30.98 24.35
N LEU A 190 5.28 29.68 24.11
CA LEU A 190 4.24 28.86 23.49
C LEU A 190 3.12 28.52 24.48
N SER A 191 1.89 28.37 23.98
CA SER A 191 0.80 27.71 24.74
C SER A 191 1.12 26.22 24.93
N ASP A 192 0.54 25.58 25.94
CA ASP A 192 0.84 24.17 26.22
C ASP A 192 0.54 23.23 25.03
N GLU A 193 -0.53 23.51 24.29
CA GLU A 193 -0.86 22.82 23.04
C GLU A 193 0.23 23.02 21.96
N LYS A 194 0.74 24.24 21.80
CA LYS A 194 1.84 24.53 20.88
C LYS A 194 3.17 23.91 21.32
N LYS A 195 3.44 23.82 22.63
CA LYS A 195 4.62 23.12 23.17
C LYS A 195 4.59 21.63 22.81
N ILE A 196 3.40 21.00 22.90
CA ILE A 196 3.19 19.60 22.53
C ILE A 196 3.47 19.38 21.04
N ILE A 197 2.92 20.24 20.18
CA ILE A 197 3.16 20.17 18.73
C ILE A 197 4.64 20.36 18.42
N PHE A 198 5.28 21.36 19.03
CA PHE A 198 6.71 21.63 18.85
C PHE A 198 7.58 20.43 19.24
N LEU A 199 7.28 19.79 20.38
CA LEU A 199 7.99 18.59 20.84
C LEU A 199 7.83 17.40 19.89
N LYS A 200 6.61 17.15 19.38
CA LYS A 200 6.35 16.08 18.40
C LYS A 200 7.15 16.30 17.13
N THR A 201 7.22 17.54 16.64
CA THR A 201 8.00 17.88 15.45
C THR A 201 9.49 17.63 15.63
N ILE A 202 10.07 18.05 16.76
CA ILE A 202 11.50 17.81 17.04
C ILE A 202 11.78 16.30 17.20
N ALA A 203 10.91 15.56 17.89
CA ALA A 203 11.04 14.11 18.03
C ALA A 203 11.02 13.40 16.67
N ARG A 204 10.13 13.82 15.76
CA ARG A 204 10.05 13.25 14.41
C ARG A 204 11.30 13.53 13.58
N ILE A 205 11.76 14.78 13.56
CA ILE A 205 13.00 15.17 12.86
C ILE A 205 14.20 14.36 13.37
N THR A 206 14.26 14.15 14.68
CA THR A 206 15.31 13.35 15.32
C THR A 206 15.28 11.90 14.80
N LEU A 207 14.10 11.26 14.78
CA LEU A 207 13.94 9.89 14.28
C LEU A 207 14.26 9.75 12.79
N ASP A 208 13.79 10.69 11.97
CA ASP A 208 14.06 10.67 10.54
C ASP A 208 15.57 10.82 10.29
N ALA A 209 16.27 11.65 11.07
CA ALA A 209 17.73 11.78 11.01
C ALA A 209 18.48 10.50 11.45
N GLN A 210 17.92 9.70 12.36
CA GLN A 210 18.49 8.40 12.76
C GLN A 210 18.49 7.38 11.60
N SER A 211 17.47 7.43 10.74
CA SER A 211 17.29 6.49 9.64
C SER A 211 18.24 6.72 8.45
N VAL A 212 18.92 7.87 8.43
CA VAL A 212 19.76 8.31 7.31
C VAL A 212 21.23 8.15 7.70
N GLY A 213 21.93 7.20 7.10
CA GLY A 213 23.30 6.78 7.47
C GLY A 213 24.45 7.75 7.12
N TYR A 214 24.23 9.06 7.13
CA TYR A 214 25.25 10.08 6.83
C TYR A 214 25.68 10.88 8.07
N GLU A 215 26.92 11.37 8.07
CA GLU A 215 27.55 12.07 9.20
C GLU A 215 26.80 13.35 9.62
N SER A 216 26.18 14.07 8.67
CA SER A 216 25.35 15.25 8.95
C SER A 216 24.00 14.91 9.58
N ALA A 217 23.43 13.75 9.26
CA ALA A 217 22.20 13.25 9.88
C ALA A 217 22.45 12.84 11.35
N HIS A 218 23.64 12.30 11.66
CA HIS A 218 24.03 12.03 13.04
C HIS A 218 24.12 13.30 13.90
N HIS A 219 24.64 14.40 13.35
CA HIS A 219 24.67 15.68 14.07
C HIS A 219 23.26 16.23 14.35
N ALA A 220 22.36 16.13 13.37
CA ALA A 220 20.95 16.52 13.53
C ALA A 220 20.23 15.64 14.58
N TYR A 221 20.52 14.34 14.59
CA TYR A 221 20.02 13.40 15.59
C TYR A 221 20.47 13.80 17.02
N LEU A 222 21.76 14.04 17.22
CA LEU A 222 22.29 14.42 18.54
C LEU A 222 21.74 15.77 19.03
N LYS A 223 21.59 16.76 18.14
CA LYS A 223 20.98 18.05 18.50
C LYS A 223 19.49 17.94 18.78
N GLY A 224 18.76 17.07 18.09
CA GLY A 224 17.38 16.75 18.39
C GLY A 224 17.20 16.22 19.82
N ILE A 225 18.07 15.29 20.24
CA ILE A 225 18.10 14.76 21.61
C ILE A 225 18.41 15.85 22.64
N GLU A 226 19.40 16.70 22.39
CA GLU A 226 19.77 17.79 23.31
C GLU A 226 18.62 18.78 23.55
N ILE A 227 17.87 19.11 22.48
CA ILE A 227 16.69 19.99 22.56
C ILE A 227 15.58 19.33 23.39
N ILE A 228 15.30 18.05 23.16
CA ILE A 228 14.30 17.28 23.91
C ILE A 228 14.66 17.25 25.39
N HIS A 229 15.95 17.04 25.71
CA HIS A 229 16.43 16.99 27.08
C HIS A 229 16.33 18.34 27.80
N CYS A 230 16.74 19.43 27.15
CA CYS A 230 16.62 20.79 27.70
C CYS A 230 15.16 21.15 28.03
N ILE A 231 14.20 20.72 27.20
CA ILE A 231 12.77 20.97 27.44
C ILE A 231 12.23 20.07 28.56
N LYS A 232 12.72 18.84 28.70
CA LYS A 232 12.31 17.94 29.79
C LYS A 232 12.68 18.52 31.16
N GLU A 233 13.93 18.97 31.33
CA GLU A 233 14.43 19.48 32.61
C GLU A 233 13.71 20.76 33.06
N GLU A 234 13.44 21.67 32.13
CA GLU A 234 12.93 23.00 32.46
C GLU A 234 11.41 23.02 32.71
N PHE A 235 10.64 22.15 32.06
CA PHE A 235 9.17 22.25 32.04
C PHE A 235 8.44 21.18 32.84
N ASN A 236 9.14 20.19 33.41
CA ASN A 236 8.58 19.11 34.23
C ASN A 236 7.30 18.49 33.63
N LEU A 237 7.27 18.38 32.29
CA LEU A 237 6.15 17.82 31.53
C LEU A 237 6.18 16.29 31.68
N PRO A 238 5.03 15.60 31.86
CA PRO A 238 4.98 14.15 31.85
C PRO A 238 5.20 13.65 30.42
N LEU A 239 6.48 13.55 30.03
CA LEU A 239 6.94 13.24 28.67
C LEU A 239 6.51 11.83 28.22
N LEU A 240 6.37 10.90 29.18
CA LEU A 240 6.06 9.49 28.94
C LEU A 240 4.72 9.26 28.21
N ASN A 241 3.71 10.10 28.43
CA ASN A 241 2.42 9.94 27.74
C ASN A 241 2.40 10.60 26.35
N LEU A 242 3.35 11.49 26.05
CA LEU A 242 3.39 12.25 24.81
C LEU A 242 4.24 11.57 23.72
N LEU A 243 5.16 10.70 24.13
CA LEU A 243 6.16 10.05 23.28
C LEU A 243 5.97 8.53 23.16
N ALA A 244 4.95 7.95 23.81
CA ALA A 244 4.64 6.52 23.75
C ALA A 244 4.40 6.01 22.32
N ASP A 245 3.96 6.88 21.41
CA ASP A 245 3.72 6.55 20.00
C ASP A 245 4.98 6.42 19.14
N TYR A 246 6.17 6.81 19.66
CA TYR A 246 7.40 6.96 18.87
C TYR A 246 8.51 5.94 19.19
N ASN A 247 8.22 4.89 19.97
CA ASN A 247 9.06 3.70 20.16
C ASN A 247 10.55 3.97 20.49
N LEU A 248 10.80 4.83 21.48
CA LEU A 248 12.15 5.23 21.90
C LEU A 248 12.62 4.47 23.16
N HIS A 249 12.86 3.16 23.03
CA HIS A 249 13.56 2.37 24.07
C HIS A 249 14.98 2.90 24.39
N LEU A 250 15.58 3.64 23.45
CA LEU A 250 16.92 4.22 23.62
C LEU A 250 16.96 5.35 24.67
N ILE A 251 15.86 6.07 24.90
CA ILE A 251 15.79 7.13 25.92
C ILE A 251 15.75 6.52 27.32
N GLU A 252 15.02 5.41 27.51
CA GLU A 252 15.00 4.66 28.79
C GLU A 252 16.38 4.09 29.15
N ASP A 253 17.15 3.64 28.16
CA ASP A 253 18.51 3.13 28.37
C ASP A 253 19.53 4.25 28.61
N LEU A 254 19.40 5.40 27.92
CA LEU A 254 20.20 6.60 28.21
C LEU A 254 19.94 7.14 29.62
N GLU A 255 18.69 7.13 30.07
CA GLU A 255 18.30 7.54 31.43
C GLU A 255 18.93 6.64 32.51
N LYS A 256 18.99 5.32 32.29
CA LYS A 256 19.68 4.40 33.22
C LYS A 256 21.20 4.61 33.27
N GLN A 257 21.81 5.04 32.17
CA GLN A 257 23.26 5.25 32.05
C GLN A 257 23.70 6.65 32.51
N GLU A 258 22.77 7.60 32.55
CA GLU A 258 22.98 8.91 33.15
C GLU A 258 22.97 8.84 34.68
N GLU A 259 22.11 8.01 35.27
CA GLU A 259 22.15 7.72 36.72
C GLU A 259 23.49 7.08 37.17
N THR A 260 24.22 6.42 36.27
CA THR A 260 25.53 5.81 36.53
C THR A 260 26.72 6.68 36.13
N GLY A 261 26.51 7.77 35.37
CA GLY A 261 27.57 8.65 34.88
C GLY A 261 28.37 8.12 33.69
N GLU A 262 27.86 7.10 32.98
CA GLU A 262 28.57 6.34 31.94
C GLU A 262 28.07 6.64 30.50
N VAL A 263 27.31 7.73 30.32
CA VAL A 263 26.67 8.11 29.04
C VAL A 263 27.66 8.17 27.87
N SER A 264 28.87 8.70 28.08
CA SER A 264 29.89 8.79 27.02
C SER A 264 30.46 7.44 26.61
N GLU A 265 30.58 6.48 27.54
CA GLU A 265 31.04 5.11 27.26
C GLU A 265 29.93 4.28 26.63
N PHE A 266 28.68 4.48 27.05
CA PHE A 266 27.51 3.85 26.43
C PHE A 266 27.34 4.26 24.96
N LEU A 267 27.48 5.55 24.65
CA LEU A 267 27.36 6.05 23.26
C LEU A 267 28.50 5.54 22.36
N HIS A 268 29.73 5.43 22.87
CA HIS A 268 30.85 4.81 22.14
C HIS A 268 30.64 3.30 21.95
N SER A 269 30.20 2.59 23.00
CA SER A 269 29.88 1.15 22.95
C SER A 269 28.73 0.85 21.98
N HIS A 270 27.72 1.70 21.89
CA HIS A 270 26.60 1.53 20.96
C HIS A 270 27.03 1.74 19.51
N TYR A 271 27.92 2.71 19.26
CA TYR A 271 28.55 2.94 17.95
C TYR A 271 29.44 1.76 17.51
N ASP A 272 30.24 1.23 18.43
CA ASP A 272 31.05 0.04 18.19
C ASP A 272 30.16 -1.20 17.98
N ASN A 273 29.04 -1.33 18.69
CA ASN A 273 28.09 -2.43 18.49
C ASN A 273 27.36 -2.36 17.15
N ILE A 274 26.97 -1.19 16.65
CA ILE A 274 26.31 -1.06 15.33
C ILE A 274 27.29 -1.40 14.20
N THR A 275 28.56 -1.05 14.36
CA THR A 275 29.62 -1.35 13.37
C THR A 275 30.14 -2.80 13.48
N THR A 276 30.07 -3.43 14.65
CA THR A 276 30.55 -4.81 14.89
C THR A 276 29.44 -5.86 14.70
N ASN A 277 28.17 -5.58 15.03
CA ASN A 277 27.06 -6.54 14.93
C ASN A 277 26.69 -6.95 13.49
N ASN A 278 27.04 -6.14 12.48
CA ASN A 278 26.85 -6.53 11.08
C ASN A 278 27.82 -7.64 10.62
N ASN A 279 28.94 -7.84 11.32
CA ASN A 279 29.89 -8.93 11.05
C ASN A 279 29.76 -10.08 12.06
N GLU A 280 29.42 -9.79 13.32
CA GLU A 280 29.34 -10.80 14.38
C GLU A 280 28.05 -11.65 14.31
N HIS A 281 26.94 -11.13 13.81
CA HIS A 281 25.72 -11.93 13.61
C HIS A 281 25.86 -12.97 12.49
N LEU A 282 26.62 -12.69 11.44
CA LEU A 282 26.91 -13.65 10.38
C LEU A 282 27.84 -14.77 10.89
N GLU A 283 28.81 -14.41 11.73
CA GLU A 283 29.77 -15.37 12.30
C GLU A 283 29.15 -16.22 13.43
N ASN A 284 28.31 -15.63 14.29
CA ASN A 284 27.61 -16.33 15.37
C ASN A 284 26.43 -17.16 14.86
N ALA A 285 25.72 -16.75 13.80
CA ALA A 285 24.72 -17.60 13.13
C ALA A 285 25.38 -18.82 12.49
N THR A 286 26.56 -18.66 11.89
CA THR A 286 27.33 -19.77 11.30
C THR A 286 27.90 -20.69 12.38
N ARG A 287 28.40 -20.15 13.50
CA ARG A 287 28.94 -20.91 14.64
C ARG A 287 27.85 -21.67 15.39
N TYR A 288 26.70 -21.05 15.63
CA TYR A 288 25.52 -21.67 16.27
C TYR A 288 24.92 -22.80 15.42
N TYR A 289 24.96 -22.69 14.09
CA TYR A 289 24.50 -23.75 13.18
C TYR A 289 25.46 -24.96 13.15
N VAL A 290 26.77 -24.71 13.24
CA VAL A 290 27.81 -25.76 13.23
C VAL A 290 27.90 -26.51 14.57
N GLU A 291 27.65 -25.83 15.69
CA GLU A 291 27.75 -26.45 17.03
C GLU A 291 26.50 -27.26 17.41
N ASN A 292 25.29 -26.88 16.95
CA ASN A 292 24.06 -27.62 17.25
C ASN A 292 23.87 -28.91 16.44
N LEU A 293 24.58 -29.08 15.32
CA LEU A 293 24.59 -30.32 14.54
C LEU A 293 25.37 -31.47 15.21
N ASN A 294 26.10 -31.21 16.29
CA ASN A 294 26.87 -32.21 17.04
C ASN A 294 26.25 -32.60 18.41
N SER A 295 25.02 -32.19 18.70
CA SER A 295 24.33 -32.55 19.95
C SER A 295 23.91 -34.04 19.98
N PRO A 296 24.19 -34.80 21.06
CA PRO A 296 23.79 -36.20 21.22
C PRO A 296 22.27 -36.46 21.17
N PHE A 297 21.44 -35.41 21.24
CA PHE A 297 19.98 -35.52 21.30
C PHE A 297 19.34 -35.98 19.97
N TYR A 298 19.99 -35.72 18.83
CA TYR A 298 19.49 -36.10 17.49
C TYR A 298 19.78 -37.56 17.07
N ARG A 299 20.38 -38.39 17.94
CA ARG A 299 20.70 -39.80 17.63
C ARG A 299 19.57 -40.81 17.94
N SER A 300 18.42 -40.39 18.44
CA SER A 300 17.38 -41.33 18.93
C SER A 300 16.03 -41.34 18.20
N ALA A 301 15.78 -40.45 17.25
CA ALA A 301 14.57 -40.50 16.41
C ALA A 301 14.90 -41.17 15.06
N GLY A 302 14.54 -42.45 14.93
CA GLY A 302 14.85 -43.28 13.76
C GLY A 302 14.15 -42.82 12.48
N ILE A 303 14.89 -42.10 11.63
CA ILE A 303 14.57 -41.88 10.21
C ILE A 303 15.82 -42.23 9.39
N GLN A 304 15.87 -43.46 8.88
CA GLN A 304 17.03 -44.02 8.18
C GLN A 304 17.08 -43.71 6.67
N GLN A 305 16.24 -42.80 6.16
CA GLN A 305 16.14 -42.54 4.71
C GLN A 305 16.47 -41.09 4.28
N VAL A 306 16.88 -40.20 5.21
CA VAL A 306 17.27 -38.82 4.89
C VAL A 306 18.79 -38.58 5.03
N SER A 307 19.53 -39.52 5.64
CA SER A 307 20.98 -39.35 5.84
C SER A 307 21.84 -39.71 4.62
N LYS A 308 21.25 -40.15 3.50
CA LYS A 308 21.98 -40.42 2.25
C LYS A 308 22.01 -39.21 1.30
N ASP A 309 20.99 -38.37 1.34
CA ASP A 309 20.88 -37.20 0.45
C ASP A 309 21.47 -35.92 1.07
N TYR A 310 21.67 -35.91 2.39
CA TYR A 310 22.34 -34.81 3.09
C TYR A 310 23.87 -34.95 3.13
N PHE A 311 24.41 -36.17 3.04
CA PHE A 311 25.86 -36.41 2.97
C PHE A 311 26.48 -36.07 1.60
N SER A 312 25.65 -35.86 0.57
CA SER A 312 26.06 -35.35 -0.75
C SER A 312 26.17 -33.82 -0.83
N LEU A 313 25.56 -33.07 0.09
CA LEU A 313 25.64 -31.60 0.08
C LEU A 313 26.76 -31.04 0.99
N SER A 314 27.14 -31.73 2.07
CA SER A 314 28.24 -31.25 2.93
C SER A 314 29.66 -31.57 2.40
N ASN A 315 29.78 -32.48 1.43
CA ASN A 315 31.05 -32.74 0.73
C ASN A 315 31.27 -31.83 -0.50
N GLY A 316 30.28 -31.04 -0.90
CA GLY A 316 30.36 -30.13 -2.06
C GLY A 316 31.09 -28.81 -1.80
N LEU A 317 31.35 -28.46 -0.53
CA LEU A 317 31.99 -27.19 -0.14
C LEU A 317 33.45 -27.35 0.35
N GLN A 318 33.98 -28.57 0.39
CA GLN A 318 35.42 -28.84 0.65
C GLN A 318 36.17 -29.49 -0.53
N SER A 319 35.51 -29.74 -1.67
CA SER A 319 36.11 -30.46 -2.80
C SER A 319 36.59 -29.58 -3.98
N SER A 320 36.75 -28.27 -3.80
CA SER A 320 37.25 -27.37 -4.86
C SER A 320 38.72 -27.56 -5.22
N PHE A 321 39.44 -28.50 -4.60
CA PHE A 321 40.81 -28.88 -4.97
C PHE A 321 41.03 -30.39 -4.78
N GLY A 322 40.61 -31.20 -5.76
CA GLY A 322 40.96 -32.63 -5.76
C GLY A 322 40.28 -33.43 -6.85
N LEU A 323 41.05 -33.81 -7.87
CA LEU A 323 40.71 -34.86 -8.83
C LEU A 323 40.44 -36.19 -8.11
N PHE A 324 39.31 -36.84 -8.39
CA PHE A 324 39.22 -38.30 -8.26
C PHE A 324 38.59 -38.95 -9.50
N VAL A 325 39.38 -39.87 -10.05
CA VAL A 325 38.96 -40.93 -10.96
C VAL A 325 38.09 -41.91 -10.17
N SER A 326 36.89 -42.21 -10.64
CA SER A 326 36.07 -43.27 -10.07
C SER A 326 36.64 -44.65 -10.40
N GLN A 327 37.01 -45.39 -9.36
CA GLN A 327 37.11 -46.85 -9.40
C GLN A 327 35.69 -47.40 -9.30
N ASP A 328 35.11 -47.85 -10.42
CA ASP A 328 34.22 -49.02 -10.44
C ASP A 328 33.74 -49.29 -11.87
N TYR A 329 34.48 -50.10 -12.62
CA TYR A 329 33.95 -50.97 -13.68
C TYR A 329 35.00 -52.05 -14.00
N ARG A 330 34.94 -53.17 -13.29
CA ARG A 330 35.51 -54.45 -13.74
C ARG A 330 34.37 -55.44 -13.87
N THR A 331 33.92 -55.68 -15.11
CA THR A 331 33.89 -57.03 -15.72
C THR A 331 33.36 -57.00 -17.16
N GLN A 332 34.15 -57.60 -18.06
CA GLN A 332 33.75 -58.36 -19.26
C GLN A 332 33.01 -57.63 -20.40
N ASN A 333 33.76 -57.10 -21.38
CA ASN A 333 33.93 -57.73 -22.69
C ASN A 333 34.84 -56.89 -23.60
N ASN A 334 35.72 -57.57 -24.34
CA ASN A 334 36.66 -56.98 -25.27
C ASN A 334 35.98 -56.63 -26.60
N ASN A 335 36.48 -55.53 -27.17
CA ASN A 335 36.33 -55.01 -28.54
C ASN A 335 35.19 -54.03 -28.78
N VAL A 336 35.58 -52.92 -29.42
CA VAL A 336 34.84 -51.69 -29.77
C VAL A 336 34.86 -50.66 -28.64
N PHE A 337 35.75 -49.65 -28.76
CA PHE A 337 35.58 -48.24 -28.37
C PHE A 337 36.96 -47.58 -28.23
N PHE A 338 37.45 -46.97 -29.31
CA PHE A 338 38.62 -46.08 -29.29
C PHE A 338 38.33 -44.69 -29.90
N GLU A 339 37.06 -44.35 -30.16
CA GLU A 339 36.66 -43.05 -30.72
C GLU A 339 35.93 -42.12 -29.74
N GLY A 340 35.46 -42.59 -28.58
CA GLY A 340 34.68 -41.76 -27.63
C GLY A 340 35.50 -40.90 -26.65
N VAL A 341 36.64 -41.40 -26.18
CA VAL A 341 37.43 -40.76 -25.10
C VAL A 341 38.18 -39.50 -25.57
N ASN A 342 38.41 -39.36 -26.88
CA ASN A 342 39.02 -38.16 -27.45
C ASN A 342 38.03 -37.00 -27.62
N ALA A 343 36.71 -37.19 -27.51
CA ALA A 343 35.76 -36.08 -27.63
C ALA A 343 35.54 -35.36 -26.30
N GLU A 344 35.41 -36.10 -25.19
CA GLU A 344 35.06 -35.55 -23.87
C GLU A 344 36.16 -34.67 -23.27
N VAL A 345 37.44 -35.02 -23.45
CA VAL A 345 38.57 -34.19 -22.95
C VAL A 345 38.69 -32.88 -23.73
N TYR A 346 38.37 -32.91 -25.03
CA TYR A 346 38.36 -31.71 -25.88
C TYR A 346 37.14 -30.83 -25.60
N ASP A 347 35.99 -31.41 -25.26
CA ASP A 347 34.79 -30.66 -24.91
C ASP A 347 34.93 -29.99 -23.53
N HIS A 348 35.52 -30.66 -22.54
CA HIS A 348 35.78 -30.03 -21.23
C HIS A 348 36.76 -28.86 -21.31
N THR A 349 37.88 -29.02 -22.03
CA THR A 349 38.85 -27.93 -22.22
C THR A 349 38.25 -26.74 -22.98
N TYR A 350 37.26 -27.00 -23.84
CA TYR A 350 36.52 -25.99 -24.60
C TYR A 350 35.41 -25.32 -23.77
N GLN A 351 34.73 -26.06 -22.90
CA GLN A 351 33.71 -25.55 -21.97
C GLN A 351 34.33 -24.71 -20.85
N ASP A 352 35.53 -25.06 -20.37
CA ASP A 352 36.29 -24.23 -19.44
C ASP A 352 36.72 -22.90 -20.09
N LEU A 353 37.07 -22.94 -21.38
CA LEU A 353 37.39 -21.73 -22.16
C LEU A 353 36.15 -20.84 -22.37
N LEU A 354 34.98 -21.44 -22.60
CA LEU A 354 33.69 -20.77 -22.79
C LEU A 354 33.18 -20.14 -21.49
N SER A 355 33.24 -20.88 -20.38
CA SER A 355 32.82 -20.42 -19.05
C SER A 355 33.66 -19.21 -18.61
N PHE A 356 34.97 -19.24 -18.89
CA PHE A 356 35.83 -18.09 -18.60
C PHE A 356 35.60 -16.88 -19.52
N LEU A 357 35.32 -17.09 -20.82
CA LEU A 357 34.94 -15.98 -21.72
C LEU A 357 33.64 -15.30 -21.26
N GLN A 358 32.74 -16.06 -20.62
CA GLN A 358 31.52 -15.55 -19.99
C GLN A 358 31.82 -14.82 -18.66
N GLU A 359 32.76 -15.30 -17.84
CA GLU A 359 33.22 -14.62 -16.61
C GLU A 359 34.02 -13.34 -16.86
N SER A 360 34.75 -13.24 -17.99
CA SER A 360 35.52 -12.03 -18.35
C SER A 360 34.65 -10.79 -18.61
N LYS A 361 33.33 -10.94 -18.78
CA LYS A 361 32.37 -9.82 -18.74
C LYS A 361 32.29 -9.16 -17.36
N GLY A 362 32.61 -9.87 -16.28
CA GLY A 362 32.76 -9.30 -14.92
C GLY A 362 33.99 -8.40 -14.75
N LEU A 363 34.93 -8.43 -15.71
CA LEU A 363 36.11 -7.54 -15.77
C LEU A 363 35.91 -6.34 -16.74
N GLY A 364 34.70 -6.17 -17.28
CA GLY A 364 34.31 -4.99 -18.06
C GLY A 364 34.95 -4.86 -19.45
N LYS A 365 35.42 -5.96 -20.06
CA LYS A 365 35.91 -5.93 -21.45
C LYS A 365 35.36 -7.06 -22.31
N ASN A 366 34.85 -6.72 -23.49
CA ASN A 366 34.43 -7.68 -24.52
C ASN A 366 35.67 -8.35 -25.17
N VAL A 367 35.55 -9.59 -25.66
CA VAL A 367 36.60 -10.28 -26.45
C VAL A 367 37.02 -9.43 -27.65
N ASP A 368 36.10 -8.62 -28.17
CA ASP A 368 36.38 -7.69 -29.26
C ASP A 368 37.29 -6.52 -28.87
N GLU A 369 37.43 -6.23 -27.57
CA GLU A 369 38.22 -5.12 -26.99
C GLU A 369 39.62 -5.53 -26.50
N LEU A 370 39.94 -6.83 -26.49
CA LEU A 370 41.29 -7.31 -26.15
C LEU A 370 42.26 -7.02 -27.29
N ASN A 371 43.34 -6.29 -27.00
CA ASN A 371 44.44 -6.11 -27.95
C ASN A 371 45.25 -7.41 -28.11
N GLU A 372 46.09 -7.48 -29.14
CA GLU A 372 46.89 -8.66 -29.48
C GLU A 372 47.77 -9.17 -28.33
N THR A 373 48.33 -8.27 -27.53
CA THR A 373 49.21 -8.59 -26.41
C THR A 373 48.43 -9.25 -25.26
N ASP A 374 47.30 -8.65 -24.88
CA ASP A 374 46.45 -9.15 -23.79
C ASP A 374 45.85 -10.51 -24.14
N PHE A 375 45.40 -10.67 -25.39
CA PHE A 375 44.87 -11.93 -25.89
C PHE A 375 45.95 -13.03 -25.95
N SER A 376 47.16 -12.70 -26.43
CA SER A 376 48.27 -13.65 -26.52
C SER A 376 48.78 -14.10 -25.16
N PHE A 377 48.86 -13.17 -24.20
CA PHE A 377 49.24 -13.48 -22.82
C PHE A 377 48.21 -14.40 -22.17
N PHE A 378 46.94 -14.06 -22.30
CA PHE A 378 45.82 -14.84 -21.78
C PHE A 378 45.78 -16.27 -22.37
N LEU A 379 45.88 -16.39 -23.70
CA LEU A 379 45.88 -17.69 -24.38
C LEU A 379 47.04 -18.58 -23.91
N ARG A 380 48.23 -18.01 -23.73
CA ARG A 380 49.39 -18.76 -23.22
C ARG A 380 49.17 -19.26 -21.81
N ASP A 381 48.72 -18.38 -20.91
CA ASP A 381 48.47 -18.73 -19.51
C ASP A 381 47.47 -19.90 -19.39
N ARG A 382 46.39 -19.87 -20.18
CA ARG A 382 45.40 -20.96 -20.18
C ARG A 382 45.86 -22.23 -20.86
N LEU A 383 46.59 -22.13 -21.98
CA LEU A 383 47.21 -23.31 -22.58
C LEU A 383 48.29 -23.92 -21.69
N ASP A 384 48.91 -23.14 -20.81
CA ASP A 384 49.84 -23.62 -19.78
C ASP A 384 49.10 -24.29 -18.61
N TYR A 385 47.96 -23.75 -18.18
CA TYR A 385 47.07 -24.38 -17.20
C TYR A 385 46.53 -25.73 -17.69
N CYS A 386 46.03 -25.78 -18.93
CA CYS A 386 45.55 -27.02 -19.54
C CYS A 386 46.68 -28.05 -19.71
N ASP A 387 47.88 -27.59 -20.08
CA ASP A 387 49.08 -28.44 -20.14
C ASP A 387 49.43 -29.04 -18.78
N TRP A 388 49.32 -28.24 -17.71
CA TRP A 388 49.54 -28.70 -16.34
C TRP A 388 48.55 -29.80 -15.93
N ASN A 389 47.26 -29.65 -16.24
CA ASN A 389 46.24 -30.66 -15.96
C ASN A 389 46.40 -31.93 -16.81
N ILE A 390 46.80 -31.78 -18.08
CA ILE A 390 46.92 -32.89 -19.03
C ILE A 390 48.21 -33.69 -18.83
N LYS A 391 49.26 -33.12 -18.22
CA LYS A 391 50.49 -33.86 -17.84
C LYS A 391 50.24 -35.05 -16.91
N ASN A 392 49.11 -35.06 -16.20
CA ASN A 392 48.70 -36.17 -15.34
C ASN A 392 47.78 -37.18 -16.04
N GLN A 393 47.46 -36.99 -17.32
CA GLN A 393 46.66 -37.89 -18.16
C GLN A 393 47.54 -38.86 -18.97
N SER A 394 46.95 -39.68 -19.83
CA SER A 394 47.70 -40.65 -20.66
C SER A 394 48.70 -39.96 -21.60
N PRO A 395 49.86 -40.59 -21.90
CA PRO A 395 50.88 -40.01 -22.78
C PRO A 395 50.37 -39.63 -24.18
N GLU A 396 49.39 -40.37 -24.72
CA GLU A 396 48.77 -40.03 -26.01
C GLU A 396 47.96 -38.73 -25.96
N ILE A 397 47.17 -38.51 -24.90
CA ILE A 397 46.38 -37.28 -24.72
C ILE A 397 47.33 -36.09 -24.54
N ALA A 398 48.39 -36.26 -23.74
CA ALA A 398 49.41 -35.24 -23.56
C ALA A 398 50.12 -34.89 -24.89
N GLN A 399 50.45 -35.87 -25.73
CA GLN A 399 51.02 -35.61 -27.05
C GLN A 399 50.05 -34.90 -28.01
N GLN A 400 48.77 -35.29 -28.03
CA GLN A 400 47.76 -34.65 -28.87
C GLN A 400 47.52 -33.20 -28.45
N PHE A 401 47.43 -32.95 -27.14
CA PHE A 401 47.28 -31.61 -26.61
C PHE A 401 48.52 -30.75 -26.92
N GLN A 402 49.73 -31.27 -26.73
CA GLN A 402 50.97 -30.55 -27.07
C GLN A 402 51.05 -30.17 -28.56
N LYS A 403 50.60 -31.07 -29.44
CA LYS A 403 50.50 -30.78 -30.88
C LYS A 403 49.50 -29.66 -31.15
N LYS A 404 48.33 -29.67 -30.50
CA LYS A 404 47.28 -28.66 -30.70
C LYS A 404 47.62 -27.32 -30.05
N LYS A 405 48.22 -27.32 -28.86
CA LYS A 405 48.78 -26.14 -28.18
C LYS A 405 49.78 -25.44 -29.07
N LYS A 406 50.69 -26.19 -29.70
CA LYS A 406 51.66 -25.63 -30.66
C LYS A 406 51.00 -25.07 -31.92
N GLU A 407 49.97 -25.74 -32.43
CA GLU A 407 49.17 -25.26 -33.57
C GLU A 407 48.47 -23.94 -33.23
N LEU A 408 47.77 -23.88 -32.09
CA LEU A 408 47.09 -22.67 -31.63
C LEU A 408 48.06 -21.53 -31.39
N LEU A 409 49.14 -21.74 -30.63
CA LEU A 409 50.16 -20.70 -30.39
C LEU A 409 50.90 -20.23 -31.64
N SER A 410 50.76 -20.93 -32.77
CA SER A 410 51.32 -20.55 -34.07
C SER A 410 50.35 -19.78 -34.97
N LEU A 411 49.08 -19.67 -34.59
CA LEU A 411 48.09 -18.87 -35.33
C LEU A 411 48.29 -17.39 -35.01
N ASP A 412 48.27 -16.56 -36.05
CA ASP A 412 48.22 -15.10 -35.93
C ASP A 412 46.95 -14.67 -35.18
N TYR A 413 47.04 -13.58 -34.41
CA TYR A 413 45.95 -13.04 -33.60
C TYR A 413 44.65 -12.87 -34.38
N PHE A 414 44.71 -12.33 -35.60
CA PHE A 414 43.51 -12.12 -36.42
C PHE A 414 42.90 -13.43 -36.91
N VAL A 415 43.74 -14.42 -37.19
CA VAL A 415 43.30 -15.77 -37.60
C VAL A 415 42.64 -16.49 -36.43
N MET A 416 43.17 -16.35 -35.22
CA MET A 416 42.59 -16.97 -34.03
C MET A 416 41.30 -16.29 -33.57
N LYS A 417 41.26 -14.95 -33.57
CA LYS A 417 40.04 -14.18 -33.29
C LYS A 417 38.94 -14.56 -34.28
N LYS A 418 39.27 -14.64 -35.58
CA LYS A 418 38.33 -15.10 -36.62
C LYS A 418 37.93 -16.57 -36.43
N TYR A 419 38.84 -17.46 -36.08
CA TYR A 419 38.54 -18.88 -35.84
C TYR A 419 37.56 -19.08 -34.67
N LEU A 420 37.78 -18.36 -33.56
CA LEU A 420 36.86 -18.38 -32.41
C LEU A 420 35.52 -17.73 -32.75
N HIS A 421 35.54 -16.60 -33.46
CA HIS A 421 34.33 -15.91 -33.90
C HIS A 421 33.52 -16.75 -34.89
N GLU A 422 34.14 -17.46 -35.84
CA GLU A 422 33.44 -18.37 -36.75
C GLU A 422 32.94 -19.64 -36.05
N LYS A 423 33.63 -20.15 -35.02
CA LYS A 423 33.12 -21.28 -34.22
C LYS A 423 31.94 -20.89 -33.33
N LEU A 424 31.99 -19.70 -32.73
CA LEU A 424 30.88 -19.11 -31.98
C LEU A 424 29.71 -18.80 -32.91
N LYS A 425 29.97 -18.10 -34.02
CA LYS A 425 28.97 -17.79 -35.04
C LYS A 425 28.34 -19.05 -35.61
N ASN A 426 29.10 -20.11 -35.97
CA ASN A 426 28.52 -21.34 -36.51
C ASN A 426 27.78 -22.22 -35.48
N ARG A 427 27.99 -22.03 -34.16
CA ARG A 427 27.14 -22.62 -33.11
C ARG A 427 25.89 -21.76 -32.82
N ILE A 428 25.98 -20.44 -33.01
CA ILE A 428 24.87 -19.47 -32.85
C ILE A 428 24.00 -19.38 -34.12
N THR A 429 24.56 -19.59 -35.31
CA THR A 429 23.88 -19.63 -36.61
C THR A 429 23.57 -21.06 -37.04
N VAL A 430 23.09 -21.87 -36.11
CA VAL A 430 22.02 -22.78 -36.49
C VAL A 430 20.83 -21.86 -36.75
N HIS A 431 20.51 -21.61 -38.02
CA HIS A 431 19.23 -21.01 -38.40
C HIS A 431 18.10 -21.66 -37.58
N PRO A 432 17.07 -20.92 -37.14
CA PRO A 432 15.97 -21.48 -36.40
C PRO A 432 15.27 -22.54 -37.27
N ALA A 433 15.70 -23.79 -37.11
CA ALA A 433 14.81 -24.91 -37.34
C ALA A 433 13.61 -24.67 -36.41
N PRO A 434 12.38 -24.95 -36.83
CA PRO A 434 11.20 -24.58 -36.07
C PRO A 434 11.27 -25.29 -34.71
N TYR A 435 11.55 -24.51 -33.66
CA TYR A 435 11.60 -24.97 -32.26
C TYR A 435 10.31 -25.72 -31.85
N ASN A 436 9.24 -25.52 -32.62
CA ASN A 436 7.98 -26.28 -32.59
C ASN A 436 8.12 -27.81 -32.68
N GLU A 437 9.27 -28.40 -33.06
CA GLU A 437 9.45 -29.87 -33.02
C GLU A 437 10.03 -30.39 -31.70
N VAL A 438 10.82 -29.60 -30.95
CA VAL A 438 11.35 -30.01 -29.64
C VAL A 438 10.27 -29.89 -28.57
N ILE A 439 9.38 -28.89 -28.67
CA ILE A 439 8.42 -28.50 -27.63
C ILE A 439 7.11 -29.32 -27.66
N LYS A 440 6.94 -30.25 -28.61
CA LYS A 440 5.67 -31.00 -28.79
C LYS A 440 5.44 -32.17 -27.82
N ASN A 441 6.45 -32.57 -27.06
CA ASN A 441 6.30 -33.61 -26.04
C ASN A 441 6.33 -32.97 -24.65
N LYS A 442 5.22 -33.06 -23.92
CA LYS A 442 5.09 -32.67 -22.49
C LYS A 442 5.87 -33.61 -21.55
N ASP A 443 7.01 -34.10 -22.01
CA ASP A 443 7.83 -35.08 -21.31
C ASP A 443 8.76 -34.35 -20.33
N ALA A 444 9.11 -35.05 -19.24
CA ALA A 444 10.12 -34.60 -18.28
C ALA A 444 11.46 -34.17 -18.94
N GLY A 445 11.73 -34.64 -20.16
CA GLY A 445 12.88 -34.23 -20.96
C GLY A 445 12.86 -32.76 -21.38
N LEU A 446 11.68 -32.18 -21.64
CA LEU A 446 11.55 -30.78 -22.04
C LEU A 446 11.85 -29.84 -20.86
N ILE A 447 11.28 -30.14 -19.70
CA ILE A 447 11.57 -29.44 -18.44
C ILE A 447 13.06 -29.57 -18.10
N SER A 448 13.62 -30.79 -18.18
CA SER A 448 15.06 -30.99 -17.95
C SER A 448 15.93 -30.19 -18.93
N SER A 449 15.47 -30.01 -20.18
CA SER A 449 16.18 -29.22 -21.19
C SER A 449 16.15 -27.72 -20.88
N MET A 450 15.06 -27.19 -20.31
CA MET A 450 15.01 -25.79 -19.86
C MET A 450 16.06 -25.47 -18.81
N HIS A 451 16.42 -26.44 -17.99
CA HIS A 451 17.39 -26.25 -16.91
C HIS A 451 18.84 -26.44 -17.37
N THR A 452 19.11 -26.79 -18.64
CA THR A 452 20.50 -26.79 -19.13
C THR A 452 21.04 -25.36 -19.14
N PRO A 453 22.34 -25.15 -18.84
CA PRO A 453 22.95 -23.82 -18.88
C PRO A 453 22.69 -23.07 -20.19
N GLU A 454 22.69 -23.77 -21.32
CA GLU A 454 22.50 -23.20 -22.65
C GLU A 454 21.08 -22.66 -22.86
N VAL A 455 20.05 -23.44 -22.54
CA VAL A 455 18.65 -23.01 -22.73
C VAL A 455 18.30 -21.91 -21.72
N ARG A 456 18.76 -22.01 -20.47
CA ARG A 456 18.60 -20.93 -19.49
C ARG A 456 19.24 -19.63 -19.95
N TRP A 457 20.45 -19.71 -20.51
CA TRP A 457 21.14 -18.53 -21.02
C TRP A 457 20.36 -17.91 -22.17
N ILE A 458 19.83 -18.71 -23.10
CA ILE A 458 18.98 -18.23 -24.19
C ILE A 458 17.72 -17.55 -23.63
N ILE A 459 16.99 -18.19 -22.72
CA ILE A 459 15.76 -17.60 -22.15
C ILE A 459 16.07 -16.29 -21.42
N LYS A 460 17.12 -16.26 -20.60
CA LYS A 460 17.53 -15.07 -19.87
C LYS A 460 17.98 -13.95 -20.81
N HIS A 461 18.68 -14.28 -21.89
CA HIS A 461 19.15 -13.30 -22.85
C HIS A 461 18.03 -12.78 -23.76
N GLU A 462 17.14 -13.66 -24.20
CA GLU A 462 16.07 -13.33 -25.15
C GLU A 462 14.82 -12.76 -24.47
N PHE A 463 14.56 -13.09 -23.22
CA PHE A 463 13.38 -12.60 -22.52
C PHE A 463 13.70 -11.83 -21.24
N GLY A 464 14.95 -11.72 -20.78
CA GLY A 464 15.25 -11.08 -19.50
C GLY A 464 14.78 -11.87 -18.27
N VAL A 465 14.29 -13.10 -18.46
CA VAL A 465 13.65 -13.94 -17.42
C VAL A 465 14.63 -14.99 -16.92
N ASP A 466 14.73 -15.15 -15.60
CA ASP A 466 15.48 -16.26 -15.00
C ASP A 466 14.51 -17.37 -14.62
N VAL A 467 14.45 -18.42 -15.44
CA VAL A 467 13.51 -19.55 -15.24
C VAL A 467 13.67 -20.26 -13.89
N ARG A 468 14.77 -20.03 -13.16
CA ARG A 468 14.95 -20.56 -11.79
C ARG A 468 14.09 -19.84 -10.75
N GLU A 469 13.66 -18.63 -11.05
CA GLU A 469 12.80 -17.81 -10.19
C GLU A 469 11.31 -18.09 -10.43
N MET A 470 11.00 -18.93 -11.42
CA MET A 470 9.65 -19.37 -11.76
C MET A 470 9.34 -20.73 -11.12
N TYR A 471 8.08 -20.96 -10.74
CA TYR A 471 7.62 -22.28 -10.33
C TYR A 471 7.60 -23.26 -11.51
N LEU A 472 7.60 -24.56 -11.19
CA LEU A 472 7.67 -25.61 -12.21
C LEU A 472 6.49 -25.56 -13.18
N ASP A 473 5.29 -25.28 -12.69
CA ASP A 473 4.10 -25.16 -13.53
C ASP A 473 4.14 -23.91 -14.41
N GLU A 474 4.65 -22.79 -13.91
CA GLU A 474 4.90 -21.58 -14.71
C GLU A 474 5.93 -21.86 -15.82
N GLN A 475 7.00 -22.60 -15.52
CA GLN A 475 7.99 -22.99 -16.54
C GLN A 475 7.35 -23.85 -17.64
N VAL A 476 6.47 -24.79 -17.26
CA VAL A 476 5.73 -25.61 -18.22
C VAL A 476 4.76 -24.78 -19.05
N GLN A 477 4.00 -23.87 -18.43
CA GLN A 477 3.11 -22.94 -19.12
C GLN A 477 3.89 -22.04 -20.08
N PHE A 478 5.08 -21.57 -19.69
CA PHE A 478 5.92 -20.75 -20.55
C PHE A 478 6.40 -21.53 -21.77
N LEU A 479 6.83 -22.78 -21.59
CA LEU A 479 7.17 -23.65 -22.71
C LEU A 479 5.99 -23.89 -23.64
N ASP A 480 4.82 -24.23 -23.08
CA ASP A 480 3.60 -24.45 -23.86
C ASP A 480 3.23 -23.19 -24.65
N TYR A 481 3.37 -22.00 -24.04
CA TYR A 481 3.20 -20.71 -24.70
C TYR A 481 4.20 -20.53 -25.84
N LEU A 482 5.50 -20.77 -25.61
CA LEU A 482 6.50 -20.70 -26.68
C LEU A 482 6.13 -21.67 -27.81
N ALA A 483 5.79 -22.92 -27.51
CA ALA A 483 5.39 -23.92 -28.51
C ALA A 483 4.21 -23.48 -29.41
N GLY A 484 3.23 -22.82 -28.82
CA GLY A 484 1.93 -22.55 -29.43
C GLY A 484 1.77 -21.18 -30.08
N THR A 485 2.61 -20.21 -29.71
CA THR A 485 2.40 -18.79 -30.02
C THR A 485 3.06 -18.38 -31.34
N LYS A 486 2.47 -17.40 -32.05
CA LYS A 486 3.03 -16.87 -33.30
C LYS A 486 4.20 -15.93 -33.03
N GLN A 487 5.13 -15.82 -34.00
CA GLN A 487 6.34 -14.98 -33.88
C GLN A 487 6.03 -13.49 -33.56
N ASN A 488 4.91 -12.95 -34.01
CA ASN A 488 4.55 -11.56 -33.72
C ASN A 488 4.21 -11.34 -32.23
N GLU A 489 3.45 -12.25 -31.63
CA GLU A 489 3.09 -12.24 -30.20
C GLU A 489 4.33 -12.48 -29.32
N TRP A 490 5.25 -13.35 -29.78
CA TRP A 490 6.56 -13.53 -29.18
C TRP A 490 7.35 -12.22 -29.11
N ASN A 491 7.50 -11.52 -30.24
CA ASN A 491 8.29 -10.29 -30.30
C ASN A 491 7.73 -9.20 -29.38
N THR A 492 6.40 -9.12 -29.25
CA THR A 492 5.76 -8.16 -28.33
C THR A 492 6.10 -8.49 -26.87
N LEU A 493 5.93 -9.75 -26.46
CA LEU A 493 6.27 -10.18 -25.10
C LEU A 493 7.76 -9.99 -24.81
N GLU A 494 8.64 -10.40 -25.73
CA GLU A 494 10.09 -10.20 -25.65
C GLU A 494 10.46 -8.73 -25.44
N THR A 495 9.84 -7.82 -26.21
CA THR A 495 10.13 -6.38 -26.11
C THR A 495 9.79 -5.84 -24.73
N ILE A 496 8.66 -6.26 -24.16
CA ILE A 496 8.23 -5.85 -22.82
C ILE A 496 9.14 -6.44 -21.75
N LEU A 497 9.45 -7.74 -21.83
CA LEU A 497 10.25 -8.42 -20.82
C LEU A 497 11.74 -8.02 -20.87
N LYS A 498 12.25 -7.52 -21.99
CA LYS A 498 13.62 -6.97 -22.10
C LYS A 498 13.77 -5.55 -21.54
N ASN A 499 12.69 -4.91 -21.10
CA ASN A 499 12.79 -3.61 -20.46
C ASN A 499 13.44 -3.76 -19.08
N GLU A 500 14.67 -3.27 -18.92
CA GLU A 500 15.47 -3.40 -17.68
C GLU A 500 14.83 -2.68 -16.48
N ASP A 501 13.96 -1.71 -16.72
CA ASP A 501 13.23 -1.00 -15.65
C ASP A 501 12.04 -1.82 -15.12
N LEU A 502 11.67 -2.92 -15.80
CA LEU A 502 10.56 -3.78 -15.43
C LEU A 502 11.06 -5.10 -14.81
N ASN A 503 10.33 -5.62 -13.83
CA ASN A 503 10.56 -6.95 -13.31
C ASN A 503 9.95 -7.99 -14.25
N SER A 504 10.76 -8.50 -15.17
CA SER A 504 10.36 -9.46 -16.21
C SER A 504 9.74 -10.74 -15.64
N ASN A 505 10.22 -11.23 -14.48
CA ASN A 505 9.68 -12.43 -13.85
C ASN A 505 8.25 -12.21 -13.35
N ASN A 506 7.97 -11.07 -12.72
CA ASN A 506 6.61 -10.75 -12.24
C ASN A 506 5.63 -10.52 -13.40
N ILE A 507 6.07 -9.87 -14.47
CA ILE A 507 5.24 -9.69 -15.69
C ILE A 507 4.95 -11.05 -16.32
N LEU A 508 5.97 -11.89 -16.48
CA LEU A 508 5.80 -13.20 -17.08
C LEU A 508 4.88 -14.08 -16.21
N ARG A 509 5.03 -14.06 -14.89
CA ARG A 509 4.13 -14.75 -13.96
C ARG A 509 2.69 -14.30 -14.14
N ALA A 510 2.44 -12.99 -14.19
CA ALA A 510 1.10 -12.46 -14.47
C ALA A 510 0.57 -12.93 -15.83
N PHE A 511 1.45 -12.90 -16.85
CA PHE A 511 1.14 -13.32 -18.21
C PHE A 511 0.90 -14.83 -18.35
N LEU A 512 1.46 -15.68 -17.49
CA LEU A 512 1.25 -17.13 -17.54
C LEU A 512 0.07 -17.57 -16.69
N SER A 513 -0.31 -16.78 -15.68
CA SER A 513 -1.49 -17.00 -14.83
C SER A 513 -2.83 -16.76 -15.56
N LEU A 514 -2.82 -16.66 -16.89
CA LEU A 514 -3.95 -16.30 -17.75
C LEU A 514 -5.00 -17.39 -17.94
N ASP A 515 -4.77 -18.61 -17.46
CA ASP A 515 -5.76 -19.69 -17.53
C ASP A 515 -7.13 -19.26 -16.97
N ILE A 516 -7.16 -18.26 -16.08
CA ILE A 516 -8.36 -17.74 -15.43
C ILE A 516 -8.95 -16.50 -16.13
N GLY A 517 -8.12 -15.73 -16.86
CA GLY A 517 -8.53 -14.48 -17.54
C GLY A 517 -8.73 -14.59 -19.05
N GLY A 518 -8.26 -15.67 -19.67
CA GLY A 518 -8.28 -15.88 -21.11
C GLY A 518 -7.36 -14.92 -21.88
N SER A 519 -7.44 -14.98 -23.22
CA SER A 519 -6.59 -14.18 -24.12
C SER A 519 -6.86 -12.68 -24.10
N GLU A 520 -7.97 -12.22 -23.51
CA GLU A 520 -8.20 -10.79 -23.32
C GLU A 520 -7.23 -10.23 -22.26
N MET A 521 -6.94 -11.02 -21.23
CA MET A 521 -6.12 -10.59 -20.11
C MET A 521 -4.63 -10.51 -20.47
N SER A 522 -4.11 -11.32 -21.40
CA SER A 522 -2.75 -11.13 -21.93
C SER A 522 -2.59 -9.73 -22.49
N GLN A 523 -3.53 -9.28 -23.32
CA GLN A 523 -3.46 -7.95 -23.92
C GLN A 523 -3.51 -6.85 -22.85
N LYS A 524 -4.31 -7.02 -21.80
CA LYS A 524 -4.36 -6.05 -20.69
C LYS A 524 -3.04 -5.97 -19.93
N ILE A 525 -2.38 -7.09 -19.70
CA ILE A 525 -1.06 -7.15 -19.06
C ILE A 525 0.00 -6.46 -19.92
N LEU A 526 0.04 -6.78 -21.22
CA LEU A 526 0.97 -6.14 -22.15
C LEU A 526 0.72 -4.64 -22.24
N ASP A 527 -0.55 -4.22 -22.32
CA ASP A 527 -0.94 -2.82 -22.30
C ASP A 527 -0.50 -2.12 -21.01
N LEU A 528 -0.72 -2.72 -19.84
CA LEU A 528 -0.28 -2.16 -18.55
C LEU A 528 1.23 -1.95 -18.51
N ALA A 529 2.00 -2.95 -18.96
CA ALA A 529 3.45 -2.89 -18.99
C ALA A 529 4.01 -1.85 -20.00
N GLU A 530 3.32 -1.66 -21.13
CA GLU A 530 3.75 -0.70 -22.17
C GLU A 530 3.35 0.75 -21.83
N LYS A 531 2.18 0.94 -21.21
CA LYS A 531 1.52 2.25 -21.12
C LYS A 531 1.70 2.95 -19.78
N LEU A 532 2.08 2.25 -18.71
CA LEU A 532 2.33 2.84 -17.39
C LEU A 532 3.82 3.13 -17.18
N PRO A 533 4.17 4.07 -16.28
CA PRO A 533 5.54 4.20 -15.80
C PRO A 533 6.05 2.87 -15.21
N SER A 534 7.33 2.54 -15.44
CA SER A 534 7.90 1.24 -15.04
C SER A 534 7.72 0.95 -13.55
N GLU A 535 7.85 1.96 -12.68
CA GLU A 535 7.63 1.86 -11.24
C GLU A 535 6.18 1.47 -10.90
N SER A 536 5.19 2.13 -11.51
CA SER A 536 3.77 1.82 -11.36
C SER A 536 3.42 0.42 -11.87
N ALA A 537 3.94 0.04 -13.04
CA ALA A 537 3.75 -1.29 -13.61
C ALA A 537 4.35 -2.37 -12.68
N ASN A 538 5.57 -2.16 -12.20
CA ASN A 538 6.24 -3.06 -11.26
C ASN A 538 5.46 -3.23 -9.96
N ALA A 539 4.92 -2.16 -9.39
CA ALA A 539 4.09 -2.24 -8.19
C ALA A 539 2.88 -3.16 -8.41
N ILE A 540 2.16 -2.98 -9.53
CA ILE A 540 0.98 -3.79 -9.89
C ILE A 540 1.36 -5.26 -10.09
N PHE A 541 2.41 -5.55 -10.87
CA PHE A 541 2.81 -6.93 -11.16
C PHE A 541 3.45 -7.64 -9.96
N THR A 542 4.13 -6.90 -9.09
CA THR A 542 4.61 -7.44 -7.81
C THR A 542 3.44 -7.84 -6.94
N LYS A 543 2.42 -6.99 -6.83
CA LYS A 543 1.24 -7.34 -6.03
C LYS A 543 0.44 -8.51 -6.59
N TYR A 544 0.32 -8.60 -7.92
CA TYR A 544 -0.26 -9.77 -8.56
C TYR A 544 0.55 -11.03 -8.26
N SER A 545 1.88 -10.94 -8.34
CA SER A 545 2.79 -12.05 -8.06
C SER A 545 2.66 -12.53 -6.61
N GLU A 546 2.51 -11.63 -5.64
CA GLU A 546 2.22 -11.98 -4.24
C GLU A 546 0.92 -12.79 -4.11
N LEU A 547 -0.14 -12.42 -4.86
CA LEU A 547 -1.41 -13.17 -4.85
C LEU A 547 -1.25 -14.57 -5.48
N VAL A 548 -0.45 -14.69 -6.54
CA VAL A 548 -0.12 -15.99 -7.14
C VAL A 548 0.69 -16.84 -6.15
N ASP A 549 1.70 -16.26 -5.50
CA ASP A 549 2.53 -16.93 -4.51
C ASP A 549 1.68 -17.44 -3.33
N ALA A 550 0.71 -16.65 -2.87
CA ALA A 550 -0.24 -17.05 -1.83
C ALA A 550 -1.05 -18.30 -2.21
N THR A 551 -1.34 -18.51 -3.50
CA THR A 551 -2.03 -19.73 -3.95
C THR A 551 -1.17 -20.98 -3.83
N LYS A 552 0.17 -20.85 -3.95
CA LYS A 552 1.10 -21.97 -3.80
C LYS A 552 1.24 -22.42 -2.35
N GLY A 553 1.11 -21.47 -1.41
CA GLY A 553 1.16 -21.73 0.03
C GLY A 553 -0.18 -22.09 0.66
N ILE A 554 -1.28 -22.12 -0.12
CA ILE A 554 -2.62 -22.12 0.47
C ILE A 554 -2.94 -23.36 1.30
N GLU A 555 -2.44 -24.53 0.92
CA GLU A 555 -2.67 -25.78 1.66
C GLU A 555 -2.04 -25.71 3.05
N ALA A 556 -0.77 -25.26 3.11
CA ALA A 556 -0.07 -25.06 4.36
C ALA A 556 -0.74 -23.97 5.22
N PHE A 557 -1.23 -22.92 4.57
CA PHE A 557 -1.95 -21.83 5.20
C PHE A 557 -3.29 -22.28 5.80
N ILE A 558 -4.13 -22.98 5.05
CA ILE A 558 -5.42 -23.49 5.54
C ILE A 558 -5.18 -24.44 6.71
N THR A 559 -4.14 -25.28 6.63
CA THR A 559 -3.73 -26.18 7.71
C THR A 559 -3.28 -25.44 8.97
N SER A 560 -2.67 -24.25 8.84
CA SER A 560 -2.20 -23.46 9.98
C SER A 560 -3.25 -22.55 10.61
N GLU A 561 -4.23 -22.10 9.83
CA GLU A 561 -5.23 -21.11 10.24
C GLU A 561 -6.61 -21.71 10.57
N PHE A 562 -6.94 -22.91 10.06
CA PHE A 562 -8.25 -23.55 10.24
C PHE A 562 -8.12 -24.96 10.83
N SER A 563 -9.25 -25.54 11.24
CA SER A 563 -9.29 -26.92 11.75
C SER A 563 -8.89 -27.93 10.66
N HIS A 564 -8.33 -29.07 11.07
CA HIS A 564 -7.91 -30.15 10.15
C HIS A 564 -9.04 -30.63 9.21
N GLU A 565 -10.30 -30.51 9.62
CA GLU A 565 -11.45 -30.90 8.79
C GLU A 565 -11.58 -30.06 7.51
N ILE A 566 -11.15 -28.79 7.54
CA ILE A 566 -11.19 -27.89 6.38
C ILE A 566 -9.94 -28.08 5.50
N ALA A 567 -8.79 -28.31 6.14
CA ALA A 567 -7.51 -28.46 5.47
C ALA A 567 -7.44 -29.73 4.59
N ASP A 568 -8.17 -30.79 4.97
CA ASP A 568 -8.16 -32.05 4.25
C ASP A 568 -9.12 -32.10 3.06
N ASP A 569 -9.88 -31.02 2.76
CA ASP A 569 -10.84 -30.96 1.64
C ASP A 569 -10.21 -30.29 0.40
N PRO A 570 -9.86 -31.05 -0.66
CA PRO A 570 -9.27 -30.50 -1.87
C PRO A 570 -10.19 -29.53 -2.61
N GLU A 571 -11.51 -29.68 -2.51
CA GLU A 571 -12.47 -28.78 -3.17
C GLU A 571 -12.42 -27.38 -2.55
N ILE A 572 -12.17 -27.28 -1.25
CA ILE A 572 -11.97 -25.99 -0.58
C ILE A 572 -10.68 -25.34 -1.07
N ILE A 573 -9.57 -26.09 -1.05
CA ILE A 573 -8.26 -25.61 -1.50
C ILE A 573 -8.34 -25.05 -2.92
N ASP A 574 -8.88 -25.83 -3.86
CA ASP A 574 -8.99 -25.43 -5.27
C ASP A 574 -9.85 -24.16 -5.42
N ARG A 575 -10.98 -24.08 -4.72
CA ARG A 575 -11.86 -22.89 -4.78
C ARG A 575 -11.23 -21.65 -4.15
N VAL A 576 -10.45 -21.81 -3.09
CA VAL A 576 -9.71 -20.71 -2.47
C VAL A 576 -8.63 -20.20 -3.41
N CYS A 577 -7.86 -21.09 -4.04
CA CYS A 577 -6.92 -20.76 -5.12
C CYS A 577 -7.60 -19.94 -6.22
N ASP A 578 -8.71 -20.45 -6.75
CA ASP A 578 -9.47 -19.79 -7.82
C ASP A 578 -9.92 -18.38 -7.40
N ASN A 579 -10.41 -18.20 -6.17
CA ASN A 579 -10.82 -16.88 -5.68
C ASN A 579 -9.65 -15.91 -5.52
N ILE A 580 -8.50 -16.37 -5.00
CA ILE A 580 -7.30 -15.52 -4.85
C ILE A 580 -6.84 -15.06 -6.24
N LEU A 581 -6.81 -15.97 -7.22
CA LEU A 581 -6.43 -15.64 -8.59
C LEU A 581 -7.45 -14.74 -9.29
N GLN A 582 -8.76 -14.97 -9.10
CA GLN A 582 -9.82 -14.06 -9.56
C GLN A 582 -9.69 -12.67 -8.94
N LYS A 583 -9.27 -12.58 -7.68
CA LYS A 583 -8.97 -11.31 -7.04
C LYS A 583 -7.77 -10.65 -7.72
N GLY A 584 -6.70 -11.37 -8.00
CA GLY A 584 -5.56 -10.88 -8.81
C GLY A 584 -6.01 -10.34 -10.18
N VAL A 585 -6.87 -11.08 -10.88
CA VAL A 585 -7.47 -10.63 -12.15
C VAL A 585 -8.28 -9.35 -11.99
N SER A 586 -9.02 -9.20 -10.88
CA SER A 586 -9.76 -7.97 -10.59
C SER A 586 -8.83 -6.78 -10.37
N VAL A 587 -7.67 -6.99 -9.72
CA VAL A 587 -6.64 -5.95 -9.53
C VAL A 587 -6.14 -5.45 -10.88
N LEU A 588 -5.75 -6.35 -11.78
CA LEU A 588 -5.33 -5.99 -13.14
C LEU A 588 -6.41 -5.21 -13.90
N ASN A 589 -7.67 -5.64 -13.82
CA ASN A 589 -8.78 -4.97 -14.48
C ASN A 589 -9.04 -3.56 -13.91
N ILE A 590 -8.92 -3.35 -12.60
CA ILE A 590 -9.12 -2.04 -11.97
C ILE A 590 -8.13 -1.02 -12.56
N PHE A 591 -6.84 -1.38 -12.63
CA PHE A 591 -5.82 -0.48 -13.16
C PHE A 591 -5.90 -0.35 -14.69
N TYR A 592 -6.21 -1.43 -15.41
CA TYR A 592 -6.40 -1.38 -16.86
C TYR A 592 -7.53 -0.43 -17.25
N ASN A 593 -8.68 -0.49 -16.57
CA ASN A 593 -9.82 0.38 -16.86
C ASN A 593 -9.55 1.87 -16.52
N ARG A 594 -8.47 2.16 -15.79
CA ARG A 594 -8.04 3.51 -15.40
C ARG A 594 -6.78 3.96 -16.12
N ILE A 595 -6.23 3.14 -17.02
CA ILE A 595 -4.90 3.34 -17.60
C ILE A 595 -4.75 4.69 -18.28
N ASP A 596 -5.79 5.18 -18.97
CA ASP A 596 -5.73 6.47 -19.66
C ASP A 596 -5.80 7.65 -18.67
N ALA A 597 -6.59 7.55 -17.61
CA ALA A 597 -6.63 8.56 -16.55
C ALA A 597 -5.30 8.61 -15.75
N LEU A 598 -4.66 7.46 -15.57
CA LEU A 598 -3.37 7.34 -14.90
C LEU A 598 -2.22 7.93 -15.73
N LYS A 599 -2.31 7.91 -17.08
CA LYS A 599 -1.33 8.56 -17.95
C LYS A 599 -1.34 10.09 -17.90
N GLU A 600 -2.50 10.68 -17.65
CA GLU A 600 -2.69 12.13 -17.64
C GLU A 600 -2.30 12.77 -16.29
N THR A 601 -2.16 11.96 -15.25
CA THR A 601 -1.78 12.40 -13.90
C THR A 601 -0.26 12.49 -13.78
N ASP A 602 0.26 13.36 -12.92
CA ASP A 602 1.72 13.40 -12.66
C ASP A 602 2.21 12.01 -12.20
N THR A 603 3.41 11.64 -12.66
CA THR A 603 4.01 10.32 -12.44
C THR A 603 4.12 9.98 -10.95
N LEU A 604 4.49 10.94 -10.11
CA LEU A 604 4.65 10.74 -8.67
C LEU A 604 3.31 10.51 -7.96
N ASP A 605 2.29 11.29 -8.32
CA ASP A 605 0.92 11.13 -7.78
C ASP A 605 0.33 9.78 -8.19
N THR A 606 0.63 9.31 -9.40
CA THR A 606 0.16 8.03 -9.94
C THR A 606 0.76 6.86 -9.18
N VAL A 607 2.07 6.87 -8.93
CA VAL A 607 2.76 5.82 -8.15
C VAL A 607 2.16 5.73 -6.75
N HIS A 608 2.08 6.86 -6.02
CA HIS A 608 1.52 6.85 -4.66
C HIS A 608 0.05 6.43 -4.61
N LEU A 609 -0.76 6.80 -5.60
CA LEU A 609 -2.15 6.35 -5.68
C LEU A 609 -2.25 4.83 -5.87
N ILE A 610 -1.42 4.27 -6.77
CA ILE A 610 -1.35 2.83 -7.03
C ILE A 610 -0.86 2.09 -5.78
N GLU A 611 0.24 2.54 -5.18
CA GLU A 611 0.80 1.93 -3.96
C GLU A 611 -0.22 1.93 -2.81
N ASN A 612 -0.94 3.03 -2.60
CA ASN A 612 -1.99 3.11 -1.58
C ASN A 612 -3.20 2.21 -1.87
N GLU A 613 -3.53 1.96 -3.13
CA GLU A 613 -4.59 0.99 -3.48
C GLU A 613 -4.11 -0.46 -3.36
N LEU A 614 -2.84 -0.73 -3.69
CA LEU A 614 -2.23 -2.06 -3.59
C LEU A 614 -1.95 -2.45 -2.14
N SER A 615 -1.54 -1.51 -1.27
CA SER A 615 -1.28 -1.78 0.15
C SER A 615 -2.53 -2.27 0.89
N LYS A 616 -3.73 -1.82 0.46
CA LYS A 616 -5.03 -2.26 0.98
C LYS A 616 -5.39 -3.71 0.59
N ILE A 617 -4.62 -4.35 -0.27
CA ILE A 617 -4.85 -5.73 -0.72
C ILE A 617 -3.92 -6.64 0.07
N SER A 618 -4.42 -7.33 1.09
CA SER A 618 -3.64 -8.35 1.81
C SER A 618 -3.94 -9.74 1.25
N ALA A 619 -2.91 -10.43 0.72
CA ALA A 619 -3.06 -11.77 0.18
C ALA A 619 -3.53 -12.77 1.25
N ASP A 620 -2.96 -12.67 2.45
CA ASP A 620 -3.35 -13.47 3.61
C ASP A 620 -4.80 -13.20 4.02
N ALA A 621 -5.23 -11.92 4.09
CA ALA A 621 -6.61 -11.59 4.41
C ALA A 621 -7.59 -12.14 3.36
N ILE A 622 -7.23 -12.08 2.08
CA ILE A 622 -8.04 -12.64 0.98
C ILE A 622 -8.13 -14.16 1.10
N ALA A 623 -7.01 -14.83 1.36
CA ALA A 623 -6.93 -16.27 1.56
C ALA A 623 -7.80 -16.73 2.74
N THR A 624 -7.64 -16.08 3.90
CA THR A 624 -8.43 -16.30 5.11
C THR A 624 -9.93 -16.17 4.83
N LEU A 625 -10.34 -15.02 4.29
CA LEU A 625 -11.76 -14.72 4.09
C LEU A 625 -12.39 -15.60 2.99
N SER A 626 -11.61 -15.96 1.96
CA SER A 626 -12.06 -16.92 0.94
C SER A 626 -12.27 -18.31 1.52
N THR A 627 -11.32 -18.80 2.32
CA THR A 627 -11.42 -20.11 3.00
C THR A 627 -12.64 -20.15 3.89
N PHE A 628 -12.79 -19.13 4.75
CA PHE A 628 -13.95 -18.97 5.62
C PHE A 628 -15.27 -18.98 4.85
N LYS A 629 -15.38 -18.22 3.76
CA LYS A 629 -16.58 -18.20 2.90
C LYS A 629 -16.92 -19.57 2.34
N PHE A 630 -15.94 -20.33 1.84
CA PHE A 630 -16.21 -21.63 1.22
C PHE A 630 -16.52 -22.71 2.24
N ALA A 631 -15.80 -22.75 3.36
CA ALA A 631 -16.10 -23.65 4.45
C ALA A 631 -17.56 -23.44 4.94
N ARG A 632 -17.99 -22.19 5.18
CA ARG A 632 -19.40 -21.94 5.55
C ARG A 632 -20.40 -22.37 4.48
N LYS A 633 -20.08 -22.23 3.19
CA LYS A 633 -20.95 -22.72 2.10
C LYS A 633 -21.07 -24.23 2.05
N LEU A 634 -20.06 -24.97 2.50
CA LEU A 634 -20.09 -26.43 2.62
C LEU A 634 -20.78 -26.90 3.91
N GLY A 635 -21.23 -25.96 4.75
CA GLY A 635 -21.98 -26.26 5.97
C GLY A 635 -21.11 -26.37 7.22
N PHE A 636 -19.83 -25.99 7.16
CA PHE A 636 -19.02 -25.86 8.36
C PHE A 636 -19.55 -24.69 9.21
N ASP A 637 -19.78 -24.95 10.49
CA ASP A 637 -20.27 -23.97 11.46
C ASP A 637 -19.10 -23.13 12.01
N LEU A 638 -18.53 -22.29 11.15
CA LEU A 638 -17.46 -21.37 11.51
C LEU A 638 -18.01 -20.01 11.95
N THR A 639 -17.52 -19.56 13.10
CA THR A 639 -17.67 -18.21 13.63
C THR A 639 -16.52 -17.32 13.19
N LEU A 640 -16.64 -16.01 13.37
CA LEU A 640 -15.57 -15.08 13.04
C LEU A 640 -14.33 -15.30 13.91
N GLU A 641 -14.50 -15.69 15.18
CA GLU A 641 -13.41 -15.94 16.13
C GLU A 641 -12.63 -17.24 15.83
N ASP A 642 -13.16 -18.14 14.99
CA ASP A 642 -12.42 -19.34 14.57
C ASP A 642 -11.28 -19.03 13.60
N ILE A 643 -11.26 -17.81 13.05
CA ILE A 643 -10.17 -17.32 12.21
C ILE A 643 -9.00 -16.89 13.10
N LYS A 644 -7.85 -17.54 12.96
CA LYS A 644 -6.65 -17.15 13.70
C LYS A 644 -6.20 -15.73 13.32
N GLY A 645 -5.74 -14.98 14.33
CA GLY A 645 -5.38 -13.57 14.19
C GLY A 645 -6.57 -12.62 14.02
N SER A 646 -7.80 -13.14 14.08
CA SER A 646 -9.00 -12.31 14.07
C SER A 646 -9.44 -11.90 15.46
N GLU A 647 -10.10 -10.74 15.53
CA GLU A 647 -10.73 -10.23 16.75
C GLU A 647 -12.15 -9.78 16.43
N PHE A 648 -13.14 -10.48 16.98
CA PHE A 648 -14.53 -10.03 16.97
C PHE A 648 -14.87 -9.44 18.34
N GLN A 649 -15.09 -8.12 18.39
CA GLN A 649 -15.22 -7.38 19.64
C GLN A 649 -16.57 -6.66 19.70
N HIS A 650 -17.15 -6.61 20.90
CA HIS A 650 -18.28 -5.72 21.25
C HIS A 650 -17.72 -4.59 22.11
N LYS A 651 -17.88 -3.35 21.64
CA LYS A 651 -17.36 -2.14 22.29
C LYS A 651 -18.48 -1.13 22.51
N ASN A 652 -18.51 -0.50 23.67
CA ASN A 652 -19.29 0.74 23.81
C ASN A 652 -18.55 1.87 23.09
N ILE A 653 -19.28 2.92 22.70
CA ILE A 653 -18.66 4.10 22.08
C ILE A 653 -17.50 4.69 22.91
N ALA A 654 -17.57 4.61 24.24
CA ALA A 654 -16.53 5.09 25.14
C ALA A 654 -15.20 4.30 25.04
N ASP A 655 -15.27 3.06 24.56
CA ASP A 655 -14.13 2.15 24.42
C ASP A 655 -13.50 2.22 23.02
N ILE A 656 -14.07 3.00 22.09
CA ILE A 656 -13.58 3.16 20.73
C ILE A 656 -12.64 4.36 20.66
N SER A 657 -11.37 4.08 20.35
CA SER A 657 -10.34 5.11 20.23
C SER A 657 -10.60 6.06 19.04
N ILE A 658 -10.07 7.27 19.09
CA ILE A 658 -10.19 8.24 17.97
C ILE A 658 -9.63 7.65 16.65
N PRO A 659 -8.45 6.99 16.63
CA PRO A 659 -7.97 6.32 15.42
C PRO A 659 -8.97 5.29 14.87
N GLU A 660 -9.56 4.46 15.73
CA GLU A 660 -10.53 3.45 15.32
C GLU A 660 -11.84 4.09 14.78
N GLN A 661 -12.29 5.21 15.34
CA GLN A 661 -13.41 5.98 14.77
C GLN A 661 -13.11 6.49 13.37
N MET A 662 -11.86 6.93 13.13
CA MET A 662 -11.42 7.39 11.80
C MET A 662 -11.37 6.25 10.79
N GLU A 663 -10.88 5.06 11.17
CA GLU A 663 -10.94 3.85 10.33
C GLU A 663 -12.39 3.48 9.96
N MET A 664 -13.29 3.48 10.94
CA MET A 664 -14.72 3.23 10.70
C MET A 664 -15.33 4.26 9.73
N LEU A 665 -15.00 5.54 9.92
CA LEU A 665 -15.50 6.63 9.09
C LEU A 665 -14.97 6.55 7.65
N GLU A 666 -13.72 6.14 7.45
CA GLU A 666 -13.14 5.91 6.12
C GLU A 666 -13.91 4.81 5.38
N ILE A 667 -14.07 3.65 6.02
CA ILE A 667 -14.82 2.52 5.46
C ILE A 667 -16.26 2.93 5.15
N TYR A 668 -16.93 3.63 6.09
CA TYR A 668 -18.29 4.11 5.91
C TYR A 668 -18.39 5.06 4.72
N THR A 669 -17.46 6.01 4.60
CA THR A 669 -17.44 7.00 3.51
C THR A 669 -17.24 6.34 2.15
N GLU A 670 -16.29 5.40 2.05
CA GLU A 670 -16.02 4.65 0.82
C GLU A 670 -17.25 3.86 0.37
N ASN A 671 -17.90 3.14 1.29
CA ASN A 671 -19.05 2.28 1.01
C ASN A 671 -20.34 3.03 0.69
N ASN A 672 -20.36 4.35 0.86
CA ASN A 672 -21.50 5.21 0.56
C ASN A 672 -21.21 6.16 -0.62
N LYS A 673 -20.12 5.94 -1.39
CA LYS A 673 -19.76 6.77 -2.56
C LYS A 673 -20.79 6.73 -3.70
N GLN A 674 -21.57 5.66 -3.80
CA GLN A 674 -22.61 5.45 -4.82
C GLN A 674 -23.83 6.36 -4.64
N TYR A 675 -24.04 6.92 -3.44
CA TYR A 675 -25.11 7.88 -3.21
C TYR A 675 -24.75 9.24 -3.78
N ASP A 676 -25.77 10.03 -4.11
CA ASP A 676 -25.56 11.42 -4.53
C ASP A 676 -24.87 12.23 -3.41
N PRO A 677 -24.16 13.32 -3.74
CA PRO A 677 -23.36 14.05 -2.76
C PRO A 677 -24.14 14.54 -1.53
N GLN A 678 -25.42 14.90 -1.68
CA GLN A 678 -26.25 15.40 -0.60
C GLN A 678 -26.62 14.26 0.36
N THR A 679 -27.18 13.17 -0.15
CA THR A 679 -27.51 11.99 0.64
C THR A 679 -26.27 11.43 1.35
N ARG A 680 -25.14 11.35 0.64
CA ARG A 680 -23.87 10.90 1.22
C ARG A 680 -23.42 11.78 2.38
N HIS A 681 -23.52 13.10 2.25
CA HIS A 681 -23.15 14.03 3.32
C HIS A 681 -24.05 13.85 4.56
N ILE A 682 -25.36 13.68 4.37
CA ILE A 682 -26.31 13.41 5.47
C ILE A 682 -25.95 12.11 6.19
N LEU A 683 -25.73 11.03 5.45
CA LEU A 683 -25.36 9.73 6.04
C LEU A 683 -24.04 9.79 6.80
N ILE A 684 -23.03 10.45 6.25
CA ILE A 684 -21.72 10.63 6.91
C ILE A 684 -21.88 11.46 8.19
N ASN A 685 -22.60 12.59 8.13
CA ASN A 685 -22.83 13.42 9.31
C ASN A 685 -23.57 12.66 10.40
N GLN A 686 -24.60 11.89 10.06
CA GLN A 686 -25.34 11.08 11.02
C GLN A 686 -24.47 10.00 11.67
N PHE A 687 -23.58 9.39 10.89
CA PHE A 687 -22.61 8.43 11.42
C PHE A 687 -21.61 9.12 12.36
N THR A 688 -21.05 10.27 11.96
CA THR A 688 -20.11 11.05 12.78
C THR A 688 -20.75 11.55 14.08
N THR A 689 -22.00 12.02 14.05
CA THR A 689 -22.73 12.45 15.25
C THR A 689 -22.94 11.29 16.23
N ALA A 690 -23.01 10.05 15.75
CA ALA A 690 -23.14 8.88 16.63
C ALA A 690 -21.90 8.64 17.50
N PHE A 691 -20.72 9.14 17.09
CA PHE A 691 -19.52 9.14 17.95
C PHE A 691 -19.57 10.22 19.04
N GLN A 692 -20.39 11.27 18.84
CA GLN A 692 -20.54 12.38 19.78
C GLN A 692 -21.60 12.09 20.86
N SER A 693 -22.58 11.23 20.55
CA SER A 693 -23.62 10.81 21.50
C SER A 693 -23.04 9.82 22.52
N LYS A 694 -22.65 10.32 23.69
CA LYS A 694 -21.89 9.55 24.70
C LYS A 694 -22.61 8.37 25.35
N THR A 695 -23.90 8.10 25.12
CA THR A 695 -24.65 7.22 26.03
C THR A 695 -25.39 6.03 25.44
N ASN A 696 -25.57 5.90 24.12
CA ASN A 696 -26.48 4.88 23.58
C ASN A 696 -25.93 4.04 22.42
N SER A 697 -24.69 4.30 21.97
CA SER A 697 -24.10 3.62 20.80
C SER A 697 -23.14 2.51 21.23
N GLU A 698 -23.37 1.32 20.69
CA GLU A 698 -22.51 0.15 20.79
C GLU A 698 -22.06 -0.27 19.39
N PHE A 699 -20.89 -0.89 19.29
CA PHE A 699 -20.33 -1.35 18.04
C PHE A 699 -19.86 -2.78 18.18
N TYR A 700 -20.16 -3.59 17.17
CA TYR A 700 -19.43 -4.82 16.94
C TYR A 700 -18.41 -4.57 15.84
N THR A 701 -17.16 -4.88 16.12
CA THR A 701 -16.05 -4.72 15.18
C THR A 701 -15.43 -6.08 14.90
N TYR A 702 -14.90 -6.22 13.69
CA TYR A 702 -14.12 -7.37 13.30
C TYR A 702 -12.81 -6.92 12.68
N ARG A 703 -11.72 -7.41 13.28
CA ARG A 703 -10.35 -7.16 12.83
C ARG A 703 -9.68 -8.46 12.39
N ILE A 704 -8.76 -8.38 11.44
CA ILE A 704 -7.78 -9.43 11.12
C ILE A 704 -6.41 -8.78 11.17
N ASN A 705 -5.47 -9.37 11.92
CA ASN A 705 -4.10 -8.82 12.04
C ASN A 705 -4.09 -7.34 12.44
N ASN A 706 -5.01 -6.98 13.35
CA ASN A 706 -5.20 -5.63 13.86
C ASN A 706 -5.79 -4.61 12.87
N GLU A 707 -6.13 -4.99 11.63
CA GLU A 707 -6.80 -4.14 10.65
C GLU A 707 -8.33 -4.24 10.78
N LEU A 708 -9.07 -3.13 10.69
CA LEU A 708 -10.53 -3.14 10.78
C LEU A 708 -11.16 -3.54 9.43
N ASN A 709 -11.73 -4.75 9.37
CA ASN A 709 -12.34 -5.27 8.14
C ASN A 709 -13.86 -5.08 8.10
N ALA A 710 -14.55 -5.02 9.25
CA ALA A 710 -15.98 -4.79 9.29
C ALA A 710 -16.47 -4.22 10.63
N PHE A 711 -17.61 -3.55 10.61
CA PHE A 711 -18.31 -3.13 11.82
C PHE A 711 -19.83 -3.02 11.61
N ILE A 712 -20.57 -3.03 12.71
CA ILE A 712 -22.00 -2.70 12.77
C ILE A 712 -22.28 -1.92 14.05
N ARG A 713 -23.15 -0.92 13.96
CA ARG A 713 -23.56 -0.07 15.08
C ARG A 713 -24.92 -0.52 15.61
N PHE A 714 -25.09 -0.49 16.92
CA PHE A 714 -26.36 -0.63 17.60
C PHE A 714 -26.64 0.61 18.44
N GLU A 715 -27.89 1.06 18.41
CA GLU A 715 -28.37 2.17 19.23
C GLU A 715 -29.53 1.72 20.10
N SER A 716 -29.43 1.90 21.42
CA SER A 716 -30.50 1.51 22.34
C SER A 716 -31.66 2.50 22.30
N ASN A 717 -32.87 1.98 22.09
CA ASN A 717 -34.12 2.75 22.16
C ASN A 717 -34.64 2.82 23.60
N PRO A 718 -35.49 3.81 23.94
CA PRO A 718 -36.06 3.95 25.28
C PRO A 718 -36.92 2.78 25.76
N ASP A 719 -37.45 1.96 24.85
CA ASP A 719 -38.27 0.78 25.15
C ASP A 719 -37.44 -0.50 25.38
N GLY A 720 -36.10 -0.40 25.31
CA GLY A 720 -35.18 -1.52 25.48
C GLY A 720 -34.92 -2.32 24.19
N SER A 721 -35.53 -1.94 23.07
CA SER A 721 -35.16 -2.45 21.74
C SER A 721 -33.84 -1.82 21.28
N LYS A 722 -33.17 -2.42 20.29
CA LYS A 722 -31.95 -1.87 19.68
C LYS A 722 -32.14 -1.62 18.19
N PHE A 723 -31.61 -0.51 17.68
CA PHE A 723 -31.59 -0.18 16.27
C PHE A 723 -30.21 -0.51 15.66
N ALA A 724 -30.17 -1.54 14.84
CA ALA A 724 -29.00 -1.96 14.09
C ALA A 724 -28.82 -1.08 12.83
N SER A 725 -27.65 -0.47 12.71
CA SER A 725 -27.32 0.48 11.64
C SER A 725 -25.85 0.40 11.24
N ALA A 726 -25.50 1.09 10.15
CA ALA A 726 -24.12 1.26 9.71
C ALA A 726 -23.31 -0.05 9.56
N LEU A 727 -23.95 -1.16 9.17
CA LEU A 727 -23.23 -2.37 8.77
C LEU A 727 -22.33 -2.07 7.57
N ASN A 728 -21.03 -2.18 7.76
CA ASN A 728 -20.05 -1.89 6.73
C ASN A 728 -18.93 -2.93 6.75
N VAL A 729 -18.40 -3.21 5.55
CA VAL A 729 -17.26 -4.09 5.32
C VAL A 729 -16.26 -3.31 4.47
N ALA A 730 -14.99 -3.31 4.86
CA ALA A 730 -13.92 -2.69 4.12
C ALA A 730 -13.89 -3.22 2.68
N LYS A 731 -13.63 -2.35 1.69
CA LYS A 731 -13.85 -2.62 0.26
C LYS A 731 -13.08 -3.84 -0.23
N GLU A 732 -11.86 -3.99 0.25
CA GLU A 732 -10.94 -5.10 0.03
C GLU A 732 -11.47 -6.42 0.57
N SER A 733 -12.30 -6.38 1.63
CA SER A 733 -12.89 -7.54 2.32
C SER A 733 -14.32 -7.87 1.83
N GLN A 734 -14.88 -7.07 0.91
CA GLN A 734 -16.20 -7.31 0.34
C GLN A 734 -16.21 -8.54 -0.58
N GLY A 735 -17.37 -9.21 -0.66
CA GLY A 735 -17.55 -10.40 -1.49
C GLY A 735 -17.08 -11.71 -0.84
N TYR A 736 -16.42 -11.66 0.32
CA TYR A 736 -15.98 -12.84 1.07
C TYR A 736 -16.95 -13.28 2.17
N ALA A 737 -18.24 -12.97 2.04
CA ALA A 737 -19.27 -13.29 3.03
C ALA A 737 -19.02 -12.75 4.45
N LEU A 738 -18.03 -11.85 4.64
CA LEU A 738 -17.74 -11.23 5.92
C LEU A 738 -18.93 -10.45 6.47
N GLY A 739 -19.61 -9.67 5.61
CA GLY A 739 -20.84 -8.98 6.00
C GLY A 739 -21.93 -9.94 6.46
N GLU A 740 -22.08 -11.09 5.81
CA GLU A 740 -23.06 -12.12 6.21
C GLU A 740 -22.70 -12.77 7.55
N ALA A 741 -21.41 -12.99 7.80
CA ALA A 741 -20.92 -13.47 9.10
C ALA A 741 -21.09 -12.44 10.22
N MET A 742 -20.79 -11.17 9.94
CA MET A 742 -21.01 -10.07 10.89
C MET A 742 -22.49 -9.96 11.28
N ILE A 743 -23.39 -9.97 10.30
CA ILE A 743 -24.85 -9.98 10.54
C ILE A 743 -25.21 -11.24 11.35
N ALA A 744 -24.75 -12.42 10.94
CA ALA A 744 -25.02 -13.69 11.62
C ALA A 744 -24.57 -13.73 13.06
N GLN A 745 -23.45 -13.10 13.36
CA GLN A 745 -22.90 -13.17 14.70
C GLN A 745 -23.41 -12.03 15.59
N ALA A 746 -23.31 -10.78 15.13
CA ALA A 746 -23.70 -9.62 15.91
C ALA A 746 -25.22 -9.56 16.10
N LEU A 747 -26.01 -9.69 15.03
CA LEU A 747 -27.48 -9.58 15.15
C LEU A 747 -28.07 -10.76 15.87
N THR A 748 -27.55 -11.98 15.67
CA THR A 748 -28.05 -13.12 16.42
C THR A 748 -27.78 -12.93 17.91
N LYS A 749 -26.56 -12.53 18.32
CA LYS A 749 -26.24 -12.25 19.73
C LYS A 749 -27.22 -11.23 20.32
N GLU A 750 -27.43 -10.10 19.63
CA GLU A 750 -28.33 -9.04 20.09
C GLU A 750 -29.82 -9.43 20.08
N ALA A 751 -30.28 -10.20 19.08
CA ALA A 751 -31.67 -10.61 18.94
C ALA A 751 -32.11 -11.62 20.02
N HIS A 752 -31.18 -12.30 20.68
CA HIS A 752 -31.50 -13.16 21.82
C HIS A 752 -31.99 -12.36 23.03
N GLU A 753 -31.51 -11.14 23.19
CA GLU A 753 -31.77 -10.30 24.38
C GLU A 753 -32.71 -9.13 24.07
N HIS A 754 -32.74 -8.67 22.82
CA HIS A 754 -33.45 -7.48 22.40
C HIS A 754 -34.31 -7.70 21.16
N VAL A 755 -35.39 -6.93 21.05
CA VAL A 755 -36.04 -6.73 19.74
C VAL A 755 -35.13 -5.83 18.92
N LEU A 756 -34.80 -6.25 17.70
CA LEU A 756 -33.95 -5.47 16.82
C LEU A 756 -34.78 -4.74 15.77
N HIS A 757 -34.43 -3.49 15.54
CA HIS A 757 -34.90 -2.67 14.44
C HIS A 757 -33.76 -2.43 13.46
N ALA A 758 -34.05 -2.37 12.17
CA ALA A 758 -33.07 -1.99 11.17
C ALA A 758 -33.75 -1.30 9.99
N GLU A 759 -32.96 -0.63 9.16
CA GLU A 759 -33.40 -0.10 7.87
C GLU A 759 -32.52 -0.67 6.76
N ALA A 760 -33.14 -1.10 5.67
CA ALA A 760 -32.42 -1.61 4.52
C ALA A 760 -33.00 -1.07 3.21
N ASN A 761 -32.12 -0.69 2.28
CA ASN A 761 -32.52 -0.35 0.92
C ASN A 761 -33.19 -1.57 0.28
N MET A 762 -34.44 -1.41 -0.15
CA MET A 762 -35.27 -2.49 -0.72
C MET A 762 -34.63 -3.14 -1.95
N SER A 763 -33.83 -2.38 -2.71
CA SER A 763 -33.13 -2.88 -3.89
C SER A 763 -31.72 -3.39 -3.60
N GLY A 764 -31.22 -3.22 -2.37
CA GLY A 764 -29.91 -3.70 -1.96
C GLY A 764 -29.93 -5.18 -1.58
N SER A 765 -28.85 -5.90 -1.88
CA SER A 765 -28.70 -7.31 -1.51
C SER A 765 -28.81 -7.54 0.00
N ALA A 766 -28.39 -6.56 0.82
CA ALA A 766 -28.49 -6.62 2.27
C ALA A 766 -29.93 -6.83 2.78
N CYS A 767 -30.94 -6.26 2.11
CA CYS A 767 -32.33 -6.40 2.52
C CYS A 767 -32.79 -7.87 2.52
N SER A 768 -32.50 -8.60 1.44
CA SER A 768 -32.79 -10.05 1.38
C SER A 768 -32.09 -10.83 2.49
N ARG A 769 -30.86 -10.46 2.84
CA ARG A 769 -30.08 -11.09 3.90
C ARG A 769 -30.67 -10.86 5.28
N TYR A 770 -31.09 -9.64 5.60
CA TYR A 770 -31.79 -9.38 6.86
C TYR A 770 -33.06 -10.23 6.98
N LEU A 771 -33.84 -10.32 5.89
CA LEU A 771 -35.08 -11.09 5.87
C LEU A 771 -34.83 -12.59 6.06
N ASP A 772 -33.82 -13.16 5.39
CA ASP A 772 -33.40 -14.56 5.55
C ASP A 772 -33.04 -14.91 7.01
N MET A 773 -32.60 -13.92 7.78
CA MET A 773 -32.03 -14.15 9.10
C MET A 773 -33.02 -14.08 10.24
N GLY A 774 -34.16 -13.44 10.04
CA GLY A 774 -35.18 -13.30 11.08
C GLY A 774 -35.82 -11.92 11.12
N PHE A 775 -35.34 -10.95 10.35
CA PHE A 775 -36.07 -9.68 10.21
C PHE A 775 -37.32 -9.87 9.37
N VAL A 776 -38.42 -9.24 9.76
CA VAL A 776 -39.59 -9.00 8.90
C VAL A 776 -39.64 -7.54 8.50
N ALA A 777 -40.06 -7.23 7.28
CA ALA A 777 -40.35 -5.86 6.90
C ALA A 777 -41.76 -5.49 7.36
N VAL A 778 -41.88 -4.48 8.21
CA VAL A 778 -43.15 -4.04 8.82
C VAL A 778 -43.73 -2.79 8.17
N SER A 779 -42.89 -2.01 7.48
CA SER A 779 -43.31 -0.84 6.71
C SER A 779 -42.22 -0.46 5.71
N ALA A 780 -42.55 0.43 4.79
CA ALA A 780 -41.57 1.05 3.91
C ALA A 780 -41.57 2.57 4.08
N ALA A 781 -40.39 3.16 4.00
CA ALA A 781 -40.20 4.60 4.06
C ALA A 781 -39.41 5.09 2.84
N LYS A 782 -39.53 6.39 2.55
CA LYS A 782 -38.64 7.07 1.61
C LYS A 782 -37.72 7.96 2.44
N TYR A 783 -36.44 7.58 2.48
CA TYR A 783 -35.41 8.28 3.24
C TYR A 783 -34.43 8.92 2.26
N GLU A 784 -34.38 10.25 2.23
CA GLU A 784 -33.45 11.00 1.36
C GLU A 784 -33.48 10.53 -0.12
N GLY A 785 -34.67 10.27 -0.66
CA GLY A 785 -34.80 9.77 -2.04
C GLY A 785 -34.66 8.26 -2.21
N VAL A 786 -34.08 7.56 -1.24
CA VAL A 786 -33.89 6.10 -1.24
C VAL A 786 -35.11 5.41 -0.64
N HIS A 787 -35.51 4.28 -1.23
CA HIS A 787 -36.60 3.47 -0.72
C HIS A 787 -36.07 2.43 0.25
N ALA A 788 -36.43 2.60 1.52
CA ALA A 788 -36.00 1.75 2.62
C ALA A 788 -37.17 0.92 3.16
N LEU A 789 -36.88 -0.29 3.60
CA LEU A 789 -37.77 -1.10 4.41
C LEU A 789 -37.38 -0.93 5.88
N ASN A 790 -38.39 -0.72 6.71
CA ASN A 790 -38.24 -0.77 8.17
C ASN A 790 -38.40 -2.22 8.58
N LEU A 791 -37.33 -2.75 9.17
CA LEU A 791 -37.18 -4.14 9.51
C LEU A 791 -37.27 -4.33 11.02
N VAL A 792 -37.90 -5.42 11.45
CA VAL A 792 -37.98 -5.82 12.87
C VAL A 792 -37.61 -7.29 13.02
N TRP A 793 -36.69 -7.60 13.92
CA TRP A 793 -36.43 -8.96 14.39
C TRP A 793 -36.93 -9.08 15.82
N ASP A 794 -38.02 -9.83 15.98
CA ASP A 794 -38.57 -10.23 17.26
C ASP A 794 -38.71 -11.76 17.25
N ASN A 795 -37.88 -12.45 18.05
CA ASN A 795 -37.86 -13.90 18.11
C ASN A 795 -39.21 -14.49 18.55
N GLN A 796 -39.92 -13.84 19.48
CA GLN A 796 -41.21 -14.32 19.95
C GLN A 796 -42.26 -14.15 18.85
N ALA A 797 -42.38 -12.95 18.28
CA ALA A 797 -43.33 -12.68 17.20
C ALA A 797 -43.05 -13.55 15.96
N ASN A 798 -41.78 -13.82 15.64
CA ASN A 798 -41.39 -14.63 14.50
C ASN A 798 -41.92 -16.05 14.53
N THR A 799 -42.13 -16.63 15.71
CA THR A 799 -42.73 -17.98 15.84
C THR A 799 -44.18 -18.04 15.35
N SER A 800 -44.86 -16.89 15.24
CA SER A 800 -46.25 -16.81 14.79
C SER A 800 -46.41 -16.72 13.28
N TYR A 801 -45.35 -16.36 12.54
CA TYR A 801 -45.39 -16.24 11.08
C TYR A 801 -45.21 -17.61 10.42
N LEU A 802 -46.27 -18.14 9.82
CA LEU A 802 -46.26 -19.45 9.16
C LEU A 802 -45.22 -19.50 8.04
N SER A 803 -45.08 -18.40 7.30
CA SER A 803 -44.16 -18.31 6.16
C SER A 803 -42.70 -18.48 6.56
N ARG A 804 -42.31 -18.31 7.84
CA ARG A 804 -40.93 -18.57 8.32
C ARG A 804 -40.47 -20.00 8.18
N SER A 805 -41.41 -20.94 8.07
CA SER A 805 -41.11 -22.35 7.82
C SER A 805 -40.91 -22.68 6.33
N PHE A 806 -41.12 -21.72 5.43
CA PHE A 806 -41.10 -21.97 4.00
C PHE A 806 -39.68 -22.05 3.47
N THR A 807 -39.44 -23.04 2.61
CA THR A 807 -38.17 -23.12 1.88
C THR A 807 -38.24 -22.27 0.61
N ARG A 808 -37.08 -21.77 0.14
CA ARG A 808 -36.99 -21.05 -1.13
C ARG A 808 -37.51 -21.88 -2.31
N GLU A 809 -37.28 -23.19 -2.29
CA GLU A 809 -37.74 -24.09 -3.36
C GLU A 809 -39.27 -24.28 -3.33
N GLY A 810 -39.87 -24.40 -2.15
CA GLY A 810 -41.32 -24.43 -2.02
C GLY A 810 -41.98 -23.11 -2.45
N ILE A 811 -41.34 -21.96 -2.17
CA ILE A 811 -41.80 -20.65 -2.66
C ILE A 811 -41.74 -20.59 -4.20
N ARG A 812 -40.62 -21.02 -4.81
CA ARG A 812 -40.43 -21.02 -6.27
C ARG A 812 -41.38 -21.96 -7.01
N SER A 813 -41.58 -23.16 -6.48
CA SER A 813 -42.47 -24.17 -7.07
C SER A 813 -43.95 -23.85 -6.90
N GLY A 814 -44.29 -22.83 -6.11
CA GLY A 814 -45.67 -22.45 -5.81
C GLY A 814 -46.35 -23.39 -4.81
N GLU A 815 -45.61 -24.25 -4.12
CA GLU A 815 -46.10 -25.19 -3.10
C GLU A 815 -46.97 -24.49 -2.06
N TYR A 816 -46.61 -23.25 -1.70
CA TYR A 816 -47.27 -22.47 -0.66
C TYR A 816 -48.29 -21.45 -1.17
N SER A 817 -48.57 -21.41 -2.48
CA SER A 817 -49.49 -20.42 -3.08
C SER A 817 -50.94 -20.49 -2.56
N THR A 818 -51.32 -21.61 -1.92
CA THR A 818 -52.66 -21.80 -1.33
C THR A 818 -52.69 -21.57 0.19
N ALA A 819 -51.58 -21.16 0.80
CA ALA A 819 -51.53 -20.93 2.24
C ALA A 819 -52.37 -19.70 2.62
N LYS A 820 -53.35 -19.89 3.51
CA LYS A 820 -54.31 -18.83 3.87
C LYS A 820 -53.60 -17.67 4.55
N GLY A 821 -53.80 -16.45 4.05
CA GLY A 821 -53.23 -15.22 4.61
C GLY A 821 -51.78 -14.96 4.19
N ILE A 822 -51.27 -15.71 3.22
CA ILE A 822 -49.93 -15.51 2.66
C ILE A 822 -50.06 -15.25 1.16
N ASP A 823 -49.46 -14.14 0.73
CA ASP A 823 -49.34 -13.78 -0.68
C ASP A 823 -47.89 -13.96 -1.13
N ILE A 824 -47.69 -14.73 -2.20
CA ILE A 824 -46.39 -14.90 -2.86
C ILE A 824 -46.41 -14.13 -4.17
N LEU A 825 -45.65 -13.06 -4.22
CA LEU A 825 -45.54 -12.20 -5.39
C LEU A 825 -44.29 -12.58 -6.18
N VAL A 826 -44.44 -12.70 -7.49
CA VAL A 826 -43.34 -12.94 -8.42
C VAL A 826 -43.19 -11.69 -9.30
N LEU A 827 -42.10 -10.98 -9.10
CA LEU A 827 -41.80 -9.69 -9.72
C LEU A 827 -40.65 -9.85 -10.73
N ASP A 828 -40.61 -8.97 -11.74
CA ASP A 828 -39.47 -8.86 -12.65
C ASP A 828 -38.31 -8.08 -12.03
N ASN A 829 -38.63 -7.06 -11.24
CA ASN A 829 -37.66 -6.26 -10.51
C ASN A 829 -38.11 -6.08 -9.05
N PRO A 830 -37.21 -6.14 -8.05
CA PRO A 830 -37.55 -5.81 -6.66
C PRO A 830 -38.17 -4.42 -6.48
N ARG A 831 -37.88 -3.48 -7.39
CA ARG A 831 -38.46 -2.12 -7.38
C ARG A 831 -39.94 -2.08 -7.73
N ASP A 832 -40.48 -3.13 -8.35
CA ASP A 832 -41.88 -3.23 -8.76
C ASP A 832 -42.82 -3.58 -7.60
N PHE A 833 -42.27 -3.85 -6.41
CA PHE A 833 -43.04 -4.16 -5.22
C PHE A 833 -43.91 -2.97 -4.80
N ASP A 834 -45.23 -3.18 -4.73
CA ASP A 834 -46.18 -2.20 -4.21
C ASP A 834 -46.11 -2.14 -2.67
N ARG A 835 -45.49 -1.06 -2.19
CA ARG A 835 -45.22 -0.87 -0.76
C ARG A 835 -46.47 -0.68 0.07
N SER A 836 -47.60 -0.28 -0.52
CA SER A 836 -48.87 -0.16 0.20
C SER A 836 -49.32 -1.52 0.74
N GLN A 837 -48.82 -2.63 0.19
CA GLN A 837 -49.13 -3.97 0.68
C GLN A 837 -48.57 -4.25 2.08
N LEU A 838 -47.54 -3.50 2.53
CA LEU A 838 -47.04 -3.56 3.92
C LEU A 838 -47.98 -2.87 4.92
N GLU A 839 -49.00 -2.12 4.47
CA GLU A 839 -50.02 -1.56 5.38
C GLU A 839 -50.96 -2.66 5.94
N HIS A 840 -51.01 -3.82 5.28
CA HIS A 840 -51.92 -4.92 5.60
C HIS A 840 -51.21 -6.23 5.93
N GLY A 841 -49.88 -6.24 6.00
CA GLY A 841 -49.09 -7.43 6.24
C GLY A 841 -47.64 -7.13 6.54
N VAL A 842 -46.85 -8.19 6.72
CA VAL A 842 -45.40 -8.10 6.89
C VAL A 842 -44.71 -8.90 5.79
N MET A 843 -43.57 -8.41 5.31
CA MET A 843 -42.74 -9.17 4.38
C MET A 843 -41.79 -10.06 5.16
N THR A 844 -41.89 -11.37 4.98
CA THR A 844 -41.05 -12.35 5.69
C THR A 844 -39.90 -12.85 4.83
N HIS A 845 -40.03 -12.82 3.51
CA HIS A 845 -38.99 -13.22 2.56
C HIS A 845 -38.95 -12.27 1.37
N SER A 846 -37.74 -12.02 0.86
CA SER A 846 -37.48 -11.36 -0.41
C SER A 846 -36.19 -11.92 -1.00
N PHE A 847 -36.22 -12.49 -2.20
CA PHE A 847 -35.03 -13.00 -2.86
C PHE A 847 -35.16 -13.05 -4.38
N THR A 848 -34.03 -12.89 -5.08
CA THR A 848 -33.97 -13.08 -6.54
C THR A 848 -33.49 -14.49 -6.85
N ASP A 849 -34.19 -15.17 -7.75
CA ASP A 849 -33.73 -16.43 -8.32
C ASP A 849 -32.75 -16.15 -9.46
N ASN A 850 -31.49 -16.52 -9.25
CA ASN A 850 -30.40 -16.31 -10.22
C ASN A 850 -30.61 -17.06 -11.55
N THR A 851 -31.45 -18.10 -11.57
CA THR A 851 -31.71 -18.90 -12.78
C THR A 851 -32.73 -18.21 -13.69
N THR A 852 -33.79 -17.67 -13.10
CA THR A 852 -34.92 -17.08 -13.84
C THR A 852 -34.86 -15.55 -13.90
N GLY A 853 -34.04 -14.93 -13.04
CA GLY A 853 -34.01 -13.48 -12.83
C GLY A 853 -35.22 -12.94 -12.07
N LYS A 854 -36.20 -13.78 -11.72
CA LYS A 854 -37.42 -13.37 -11.03
C LYS A 854 -37.15 -13.07 -9.56
N HIS A 855 -37.86 -12.08 -9.03
CA HIS A 855 -37.80 -11.69 -7.63
C HIS A 855 -39.06 -12.13 -6.89
N TYR A 856 -38.88 -12.89 -5.82
CA TYR A 856 -39.97 -13.44 -5.01
C TYR A 856 -40.11 -12.64 -3.73
N VAL A 857 -41.34 -12.25 -3.40
CA VAL A 857 -41.70 -11.59 -2.14
C VAL A 857 -42.79 -12.41 -1.46
N VAL A 858 -42.62 -12.70 -0.16
CA VAL A 858 -43.63 -13.37 0.65
C VAL A 858 -44.20 -12.38 1.65
N LEU A 859 -45.48 -12.08 1.52
CA LEU A 859 -46.24 -11.26 2.45
C LEU A 859 -47.12 -12.14 3.31
N GLU A 860 -47.08 -11.94 4.62
CA GLU A 860 -47.99 -12.57 5.57
C GLU A 860 -48.90 -11.50 6.16
N HIS A 861 -50.19 -11.61 5.86
CA HIS A 861 -51.19 -10.70 6.39
C HIS A 861 -51.39 -10.97 7.86
N LYS A 862 -51.57 -9.90 8.65
CA LYS A 862 -51.99 -10.06 10.05
C LYS A 862 -53.26 -10.89 10.04
N ARG A 863 -53.19 -12.11 10.58
CA ARG A 863 -54.36 -12.96 10.74
C ARG A 863 -55.35 -12.16 11.56
N GLU A 864 -56.47 -11.78 10.96
CA GLU A 864 -57.59 -11.28 11.73
C GLU A 864 -58.03 -12.44 12.61
N LEU A 865 -57.55 -12.46 13.85
CA LEU A 865 -58.02 -13.38 14.86
C LEU A 865 -59.53 -13.21 14.90
N ASN A 866 -60.23 -14.32 14.69
CA ASN A 866 -61.67 -14.27 14.79
C ASN A 866 -62.04 -13.86 16.24
N PRO A 867 -63.27 -13.36 16.49
CA PRO A 867 -63.65 -12.89 17.82
C PRO A 867 -63.42 -13.92 18.94
N ASP A 868 -63.55 -15.22 18.64
CA ASP A 868 -63.33 -16.30 19.61
C ASP A 868 -61.84 -16.51 19.90
N GLU A 869 -60.97 -16.40 18.89
CA GLU A 869 -59.51 -16.44 19.04
C GLU A 869 -59.01 -15.21 19.82
N LYS A 870 -59.55 -14.02 19.54
CA LYS A 870 -59.28 -12.78 20.31
C LYS A 870 -59.77 -12.84 21.76
N GLN A 871 -60.76 -13.69 22.04
CA GLN A 871 -61.30 -13.87 23.39
C GLN A 871 -60.55 -14.96 24.16
N ALA A 872 -59.85 -15.85 23.47
CA ALA A 872 -59.03 -16.90 24.05
C ALA A 872 -57.60 -16.43 24.38
N GLU A 873 -57.06 -15.49 23.60
CA GLU A 873 -55.85 -14.72 23.89
C GLU A 873 -56.11 -13.67 24.99
#